data_AF-A0A0K2TJ27-F1
#
_entry.id   AF-A0A0K2TJ27-F1
#
_cell.length_a   1.000
_cell.length_b   1.000
_cell.length_c   1.000
_cell.angle_alpha   90.00
_cell.angle_beta   90.00
_cell.angle_gamma   90.00
#
_symmetry.space_group_name_H-M   'P 1'
#
loop_
_entity.id
_entity.type
_entity.pdbx_description
1 polymer ?
#
loop_
_entity_poly.entity_id
_entity_poly.type
_entity_poly.pdbx_seq_one_letter_code
_entity_poly.pdbx_strand_id
1 'polypeptide(L)'
;MVKMTKKKGSDKVSMKKSKKAPSNPFELRFTKEKFKVLGRKPTHPVGKPGVSRAKSIDKRNATLLQEYKRRNKQNAIVDKRIGENDGTMGEEEKMLKRFAMERMKSNGKQSKFNLGDDEEILTHFGQSLAEVERFEDPRSEDEDDDNKKLDSEFVDKMHFGGFMEKADMEFAEGKANSRKEWIESMISDSRKRKMEKQKNLEESVELTMNLDAKWKDMLTTLSDTGFYTKKVKLIEQEENKDSYDMLMRELVFEPKKAKASDRLKTDEEIVKEEKDKLEKLEKDRLARMEGAVEMEDAENEEEDDDEEEVDEEEGTDDGNDSEEEEEEDGFSDLDEDEAEDLKELIKSKKNAKKMPTTTTVEAIQSEIPYVFDVPEEYDQFLTLFEGRYSPSDNETIISRILKCNHPQLSPDNKAKMERLFVFLIQYIHDAVSAYDPCKKVNSFESNALKIIIVITPYLYDIAKFSPQPCAKVVLNLLLEKYEDYCKNTKEYPGLDTIIFLKLAFLLFPSSDFRHPVATPALTFIAHILSSSKVNSRSSVAGGLYLCAIFLECIQLSKRYSPEVANFLLGIIHMSIPKAKNQIIKIVPPFKVVGPESDFLCNKDINKKTESRTLKLSDIMTHDINPEFCISALSVAISLTSDLVDIWSEHASCHEIFVSFAPLLDQLPCSNYPKSINRSINDLKKKIQSVSTKKNPIKEPPKKMEMLKLYEPKVVEDYDPFQKKRSGNKEKLENDKFIHKIKREMKGAKKDIRADSAFLAKQKAKELRQRDEERQRKTKEILSGLGNQEGDYRKIVNSKKKRR
;
A
#
# COMPACT_ATOMS: atom_id res chain seq x y z
N MET A 1 65.30 33.86 48.57
CA MET A 1 66.38 32.84 48.50
C MET A 1 66.70 32.45 49.94
N VAL A 2 66.61 31.22 50.45
CA VAL A 2 67.17 29.94 50.00
C VAL A 2 66.29 28.77 50.52
N LYS A 3 66.37 27.64 49.80
CA LYS A 3 65.65 26.36 49.90
C LYS A 3 65.63 25.66 51.27
N MET A 4 64.49 25.02 51.54
CA MET A 4 64.24 23.64 52.04
C MET A 4 65.26 23.01 53.01
N THR A 5 64.74 22.46 54.14
CA THR A 5 64.74 20.99 54.38
C THR A 5 63.79 20.63 55.53
N LYS A 6 62.85 19.71 55.26
CA LYS A 6 62.04 18.99 56.27
C LYS A 6 62.89 17.90 56.91
N LYS A 7 63.02 17.91 58.24
CA LYS A 7 63.44 16.73 59.02
C LYS A 7 62.24 16.17 59.80
N LYS A 8 62.04 14.86 59.63
CA LYS A 8 60.95 14.04 60.14
C LYS A 8 60.96 14.01 61.68
N GLY A 9 59.79 14.24 62.27
CA GLY A 9 59.45 13.89 63.66
C GLY A 9 58.10 13.18 63.65
N SER A 10 58.11 11.94 64.09
CA SER A 10 57.01 10.99 64.17
C SER A 10 56.00 11.40 65.24
N ASP A 11 54.83 11.89 64.84
CA ASP A 11 53.61 11.90 65.67
C ASP A 11 52.37 12.22 64.82
N LYS A 12 52.01 11.28 63.94
CA LYS A 12 50.64 11.17 63.41
C LYS A 12 50.29 9.69 63.34
N VAL A 13 49.91 9.14 64.49
CA VAL A 13 49.07 7.94 64.54
C VAL A 13 47.77 8.30 63.83
N SER A 14 47.67 7.98 62.55
CA SER A 14 46.38 8.02 61.86
C SER A 14 45.50 7.00 62.57
N MET A 15 44.42 7.46 63.19
CA MET A 15 43.38 6.59 63.72
C MET A 15 42.85 5.70 62.60
N LYS A 16 43.37 4.48 62.48
CA LYS A 16 42.67 3.40 61.78
C LYS A 16 41.36 3.19 62.54
N LYS A 17 40.23 3.60 61.94
CA LYS A 17 38.89 3.22 62.42
C LYS A 17 38.92 1.71 62.67
N SER A 18 38.78 1.32 63.94
CA SER A 18 38.66 -0.08 64.32
C SER A 18 37.53 -0.71 63.49
N LYS A 19 37.80 -1.87 62.88
CA LYS A 19 36.77 -2.66 62.20
C LYS A 19 35.66 -2.90 63.22
N LYS A 20 34.48 -2.28 63.01
CA LYS A 20 33.32 -2.49 63.88
C LYS A 20 33.03 -3.99 63.93
N ALA A 21 32.84 -4.52 65.13
CA ALA A 21 32.40 -5.90 65.35
C ALA A 21 31.16 -6.20 64.48
N PRO A 22 31.01 -7.44 63.98
CA PRO A 22 29.83 -7.83 63.21
C PRO A 22 28.57 -7.50 64.04
N SER A 23 27.74 -6.62 63.49
CA SER A 23 26.49 -6.17 64.12
C SER A 23 25.62 -7.39 64.41
N ASN A 24 25.04 -7.45 65.61
CA ASN A 24 24.17 -8.53 66.02
C ASN A 24 23.07 -8.77 64.95
N PRO A 25 22.90 -10.01 64.45
CA PRO A 25 21.89 -10.34 63.44
C PRO A 25 20.45 -9.94 63.83
N PHE A 26 20.12 -9.93 65.13
CA PHE A 26 18.79 -9.53 65.60
C PHE A 26 18.53 -8.02 65.55
N GLU A 27 19.57 -7.20 65.36
CA GLU A 27 19.42 -5.75 65.14
C GLU A 27 19.14 -5.40 63.67
N LEU A 28 19.32 -6.38 62.77
CA LEU A 28 19.19 -6.24 61.33
C LEU A 28 17.94 -6.96 60.83
N ARG A 29 17.20 -6.34 59.91
CA ARG A 29 16.07 -6.98 59.23
C ARG A 29 16.48 -7.43 57.84
N PHE A 30 16.42 -8.73 57.59
CA PHE A 30 16.72 -9.34 56.29
C PHE A 30 15.43 -9.59 55.49
N THR A 31 15.51 -9.43 54.18
CA THR A 31 14.47 -9.86 53.23
C THR A 31 15.10 -10.86 52.27
N LYS A 32 14.42 -11.96 51.98
CA LYS A 32 14.88 -12.93 50.99
C LYS A 32 14.72 -12.35 49.59
N GLU A 33 15.75 -12.50 48.76
CA GLU A 33 15.69 -12.18 47.33
C GLU A 33 14.76 -13.18 46.63
N LYS A 34 13.87 -12.68 45.75
CA LYS A 34 12.88 -13.52 45.07
C LYS A 34 13.37 -14.05 43.72
N PHE A 35 14.11 -13.23 42.97
CA PHE A 35 14.66 -13.56 41.67
C PHE A 35 16.14 -13.17 41.67
N LYS A 36 17.01 -14.10 41.29
CA LYS A 36 18.45 -13.87 41.23
C LYS A 36 18.80 -13.17 39.92
N VAL A 37 19.14 -11.89 39.98
CA VAL A 37 19.60 -11.13 38.81
C VAL A 37 21.11 -11.29 38.67
N LEU A 38 21.57 -11.87 37.55
CA LEU A 38 23.00 -12.04 37.27
C LEU A 38 23.70 -10.66 37.22
N GLY A 39 24.93 -10.58 37.73
CA GLY A 39 25.71 -9.33 37.76
C GLY A 39 25.41 -8.39 38.94
N ARG A 40 24.30 -8.57 39.67
CA ARG A 40 24.04 -7.82 40.92
C ARG A 40 24.52 -8.60 42.14
N LYS A 41 25.31 -7.95 43.00
CA LYS A 41 25.66 -8.51 44.32
C LYS A 41 24.41 -8.45 45.22
N PRO A 42 24.06 -9.52 45.94
CA PRO A 42 22.88 -9.52 46.80
C PRO A 42 23.03 -8.42 47.86
N THR A 43 22.16 -7.41 47.81
CA THR A 43 22.18 -6.31 48.76
C THR A 43 21.86 -6.79 50.18
N HIS A 44 22.74 -6.45 51.11
CA HIS A 44 22.69 -6.72 52.56
C HIS A 44 21.50 -5.98 53.27
N PRO A 45 21.26 -6.16 54.59
CA PRO A 45 19.94 -6.07 55.22
C PRO A 45 19.21 -4.73 55.03
N VAL A 46 17.90 -4.85 54.82
CA VAL A 46 16.97 -3.78 54.41
C VAL A 46 16.65 -2.77 55.52
N GLY A 47 17.01 -3.04 56.78
CA GLY A 47 16.85 -2.03 57.83
C GLY A 47 17.36 -2.39 59.21
N LYS A 48 17.45 -1.38 60.07
CA LYS A 48 17.85 -1.45 61.49
C LYS A 48 16.69 -1.04 62.41
N PRO A 49 15.77 -1.94 62.77
CA PRO A 49 14.56 -1.59 63.53
C PRO A 49 14.87 -0.97 64.89
N GLY A 50 15.88 -1.47 65.61
CA GLY A 50 16.27 -0.95 66.92
C GLY A 50 16.70 0.52 66.87
N VAL A 51 17.62 0.85 65.96
CA VAL A 51 18.12 2.23 65.76
C VAL A 51 16.99 3.15 65.27
N SER A 52 16.14 2.68 64.37
CA SER A 52 15.00 3.46 63.87
C SER A 52 13.98 3.76 64.99
N ARG A 53 13.67 2.79 65.85
CA ARG A 53 12.79 2.98 67.01
C ARG A 53 13.40 3.95 68.03
N ALA A 54 14.69 3.81 68.34
CA ALA A 54 15.40 4.72 69.24
C ALA A 54 15.35 6.16 68.74
N LYS A 55 15.75 6.40 67.48
CA LYS A 55 15.65 7.73 66.84
C LYS A 55 14.23 8.29 66.85
N SER A 56 13.23 7.43 66.63
CA SER A 56 11.82 7.84 66.66
C SER A 56 11.36 8.24 68.07
N ILE A 57 11.83 7.56 69.11
CA ILE A 57 11.58 7.93 70.51
C ILE A 57 12.31 9.23 70.86
N ASP A 58 13.56 9.38 70.43
CA ASP A 58 14.34 10.61 70.66
C ASP A 58 13.68 11.82 70.00
N LYS A 59 13.15 11.66 68.78
CA LYS A 59 12.37 12.69 68.10
C LYS A 59 11.11 13.06 68.89
N ARG A 60 10.38 12.08 69.44
CA ARG A 60 9.20 12.34 70.30
C ARG A 60 9.57 13.00 71.63
N ASN A 61 10.70 12.62 72.22
CA ASN A 61 11.23 13.27 73.42
C ASN A 61 11.59 14.74 73.14
N ALA A 62 12.13 15.05 71.96
CA ALA A 62 12.49 16.39 71.55
C ALA A 62 11.28 17.25 71.15
N THR A 63 10.20 16.66 70.64
CA THR A 63 9.03 17.38 70.13
C THR A 63 7.84 17.21 71.08
N LEU A 64 7.15 16.09 70.95
CA LEU A 64 5.88 15.81 71.59
C LEU A 64 5.94 15.84 73.13
N LEU A 65 7.04 15.40 73.74
CA LEU A 65 7.23 15.51 75.19
C LEU A 65 7.43 16.97 75.62
N GLN A 66 8.12 17.79 74.82
CA GLN A 66 8.28 19.21 75.12
C GLN A 66 6.94 19.94 75.03
N GLU A 67 6.15 19.65 73.99
CA GLU A 67 4.78 20.15 73.84
C GLU A 67 3.89 19.72 75.01
N TYR A 68 3.93 18.44 75.40
CA TYR A 68 3.16 17.93 76.53
C TYR A 68 3.53 18.63 77.85
N LYS A 69 4.83 18.90 78.09
CA LYS A 69 5.28 19.67 79.26
C LYS A 69 4.85 21.14 79.21
N ARG A 70 4.72 21.71 78.00
CA ARG A 70 4.33 23.11 77.76
C ARG A 70 2.83 23.30 77.60
N ARG A 71 2.00 22.25 77.61
CA ARG A 71 0.55 22.31 77.33
C ARG A 71 -0.25 23.33 78.16
N ASN A 72 0.18 23.61 79.39
CA ASN A 72 -0.47 24.56 80.30
C ASN A 72 0.31 25.89 80.42
N LYS A 73 1.28 26.16 79.54
CA LYS A 73 2.03 27.42 79.50
C LYS A 73 1.46 28.32 78.42
N GLN A 74 1.03 29.52 78.81
CA GLN A 74 0.50 30.53 77.89
C GLN A 74 1.59 31.51 77.38
N ASN A 75 2.72 31.61 78.10
CA ASN A 75 3.79 32.53 77.77
C ASN A 75 4.73 31.90 76.74
N ALA A 76 4.79 32.46 75.54
CA ALA A 76 5.74 32.10 74.49
C ALA A 76 6.72 33.27 74.29
N ILE A 77 8.03 33.00 74.41
CA ILE A 77 9.06 33.96 74.04
C ILE A 77 9.18 33.91 72.52
N VAL A 78 8.67 34.93 71.85
CA VAL A 78 8.86 35.11 70.41
C VAL A 78 10.19 35.83 70.21
N ASP A 79 11.22 35.06 69.88
CA ASP A 79 12.53 35.64 69.57
C ASP A 79 12.50 36.28 68.19
N LYS A 80 12.34 37.61 68.15
CA LYS A 80 12.38 38.43 66.93
C LYS A 80 13.80 38.83 66.53
N ARG A 81 14.83 38.35 67.21
CA ARG A 81 16.21 38.66 66.84
C ARG A 81 16.54 38.02 65.49
N ILE A 82 17.02 38.84 64.56
CA ILE A 82 17.34 38.44 63.19
C ILE A 82 18.29 37.23 63.23
N GLY A 83 17.93 36.18 62.49
CA GLY A 83 18.73 34.99 62.26
C GLY A 83 18.94 34.08 63.47
N GLU A 84 18.27 34.29 64.62
CA GLU A 84 18.47 33.41 65.79
C GLU A 84 17.95 31.99 65.54
N ASN A 85 16.84 31.85 64.80
CA ASN A 85 16.25 30.57 64.45
C ASN A 85 16.81 29.94 63.15
N ASP A 86 17.63 30.68 62.39
CA ASP A 86 18.23 30.21 61.14
C ASP A 86 19.62 29.63 61.41
N GLY A 87 19.76 28.32 61.22
CA GLY A 87 21.02 27.58 61.38
C GLY A 87 22.01 27.74 60.23
N THR A 88 21.60 28.38 59.13
CA THR A 88 22.42 28.61 57.93
C THR A 88 23.29 29.87 58.03
N MET A 89 22.95 30.77 58.94
CA MET A 89 23.61 32.06 59.15
C MET A 89 24.74 31.91 60.19
N GLY A 90 25.94 32.39 59.89
CA GLY A 90 27.06 32.41 60.85
C GLY A 90 26.84 33.43 61.98
N GLU A 91 27.49 33.24 63.14
CA GLU A 91 27.34 34.15 64.30
C GLU A 91 27.72 35.60 63.97
N GLU A 92 28.77 35.79 63.15
CA GLU A 92 29.21 37.11 62.67
C GLU A 92 28.19 37.75 61.72
N GLU A 93 27.58 36.96 60.84
CA GLU A 93 26.59 37.44 59.88
C GLU A 93 25.26 37.83 60.57
N LYS A 94 24.90 37.10 61.64
CA LYS A 94 23.77 37.48 62.51
C LYS A 94 24.03 38.82 63.19
N MET A 95 25.23 39.07 63.70
CA MET A 95 25.60 40.33 64.35
C MET A 95 25.62 41.50 63.37
N LEU A 96 26.13 41.29 62.15
CA LEU A 96 26.18 42.31 61.10
C LEU A 96 24.77 42.74 60.66
N LYS A 97 23.86 41.79 60.40
CA LYS A 97 22.47 42.09 60.01
C LYS A 97 21.69 42.76 61.15
N ARG A 98 21.96 42.40 62.41
CA ARG A 98 21.40 43.08 63.60
C ARG A 98 21.89 44.53 63.67
N PHE A 99 23.18 44.75 63.48
CA PHE A 99 23.80 46.08 63.48
C PHE A 99 23.29 46.97 62.34
N ALA A 100 23.13 46.41 61.14
CA ALA A 100 22.57 47.12 59.99
C ALA A 100 21.11 47.54 60.22
N MET A 101 20.26 46.65 60.76
CA MET A 101 18.87 46.99 61.07
C MET A 101 18.77 48.03 62.22
N GLU A 102 19.68 47.99 63.20
CA GLU A 102 19.74 48.97 64.29
C GLU A 102 20.07 50.37 63.78
N ARG A 103 21.03 50.51 62.85
CA ARG A 103 21.30 51.78 62.16
C ARG A 103 20.12 52.28 61.33
N MET A 104 19.40 51.40 60.65
CA MET A 104 18.21 51.80 59.90
C MET A 104 17.08 52.29 60.82
N LYS A 105 16.90 51.69 62.01
CA LYS A 105 15.93 52.15 63.00
C LYS A 105 16.32 53.47 63.70
N SER A 106 17.60 53.81 63.82
CA SER A 106 18.02 55.09 64.41
C SER A 106 17.78 56.29 63.48
N ASN A 107 17.90 56.11 62.16
CA ASN A 107 17.70 57.20 61.20
C ASN A 107 16.22 57.63 61.06
N GLY A 108 15.25 56.77 61.42
CA GLY A 108 13.82 57.04 61.31
C GLY A 108 13.14 57.72 62.51
N LYS A 109 13.86 58.14 63.58
CA LYS A 109 13.26 58.71 64.81
C LYS A 109 13.48 60.21 65.03
N GLN A 110 14.01 60.94 64.05
CA GLN A 110 14.20 62.40 64.13
C GLN A 110 12.97 63.22 63.70
N SER A 111 11.93 62.61 63.13
CA SER A 111 10.75 63.31 62.56
C SER A 111 9.45 63.14 63.35
N LYS A 112 9.51 63.10 64.69
CA LYS A 112 8.30 62.86 65.54
C LYS A 112 7.48 64.12 65.89
N PHE A 113 7.81 65.29 65.35
CA PHE A 113 7.14 66.57 65.69
C PHE A 113 6.65 67.39 64.48
N ASN A 114 6.64 66.84 63.25
CA ASN A 114 5.93 67.49 62.13
C ASN A 114 4.46 67.06 62.11
N LEU A 115 3.60 67.88 62.71
CA LEU A 115 2.13 67.76 62.71
C LEU A 115 1.55 68.41 61.43
N GLY A 116 1.84 67.83 60.26
CA GLY A 116 1.41 68.43 58.99
C GLY A 116 1.39 67.54 57.75
N ASP A 117 1.41 66.20 57.90
CA ASP A 117 1.20 65.26 56.79
C ASP A 117 0.50 64.01 57.36
N ASP A 118 -0.76 64.15 57.73
CA ASP A 118 -1.68 63.03 57.91
C ASP A 118 -2.31 62.71 56.56
N GLU A 119 -1.55 62.05 55.68
CA GLU A 119 -2.12 61.19 54.65
C GLU A 119 -1.48 59.81 54.80
N GLU A 120 -2.26 58.91 55.38
CA GLU A 120 -1.93 57.49 55.51
C GLU A 120 -1.61 56.91 54.14
N ILE A 121 -0.34 56.57 53.89
CA ILE A 121 0.08 55.79 52.73
C ILE A 121 -0.66 54.45 52.79
N LEU A 122 -1.66 54.30 51.91
CA LEU A 122 -2.48 53.10 51.79
C LEU A 122 -1.59 51.95 51.28
N THR A 123 -1.27 51.00 52.16
CA THR A 123 -0.50 49.79 51.83
C THR A 123 -1.43 48.57 51.86
N HIS A 124 -1.47 47.78 50.79
CA HIS A 124 -2.13 46.48 50.76
C HIS A 124 -1.07 45.38 50.70
N PHE A 125 -1.12 44.41 51.63
CA PHE A 125 -0.11 43.33 51.80
C PHE A 125 1.36 43.77 51.89
N GLY A 126 1.62 45.01 52.33
CA GLY A 126 2.98 45.46 52.67
C GLY A 126 3.80 46.07 51.53
N GLN A 127 3.19 46.38 50.39
CA GLN A 127 3.78 47.25 49.36
C GLN A 127 3.05 48.60 49.33
N SER A 128 3.81 49.69 49.14
CA SER A 128 3.24 51.02 48.94
C SER A 128 2.66 51.12 47.54
N LEU A 129 1.44 51.67 47.41
CA LEU A 129 0.74 51.85 46.13
C LEU A 129 1.56 52.61 45.06
N ALA A 130 2.52 53.45 45.48
CA ALA A 130 3.46 54.15 44.60
C ALA A 130 4.43 53.22 43.82
N GLU A 131 4.55 51.95 44.19
CA GLU A 131 5.38 50.97 43.47
C GLU A 131 4.59 50.18 42.42
N VAL A 132 3.25 50.15 42.53
CA VAL A 132 2.33 49.52 41.57
C VAL A 132 1.98 50.46 40.41
N GLU A 133 2.22 51.76 40.55
CA GLU A 133 1.99 52.75 39.48
C GLU A 133 3.08 52.78 38.39
N ARG A 134 4.16 52.00 38.53
CA ARG A 134 5.09 51.73 37.43
C ARG A 134 4.55 50.60 36.56
N PHE A 135 3.45 50.89 35.84
CA PHE A 135 3.06 50.11 34.68
C PHE A 135 4.12 50.32 33.59
N GLU A 136 4.89 49.27 33.28
CA GLU A 136 5.61 49.15 32.01
C GLU A 136 4.56 49.01 30.91
N ASP A 137 4.45 50.04 30.07
CA ASP A 137 3.57 50.12 28.91
C ASP A 137 4.04 49.15 27.81
N PRO A 138 3.23 48.19 27.33
CA PRO A 138 3.64 47.20 26.34
C PRO A 138 3.49 47.71 24.89
N ARG A 139 3.50 49.02 24.64
CA ARG A 139 3.44 49.59 23.28
C ARG A 139 4.33 50.81 23.08
N SER A 140 5.59 50.57 22.70
CA SER A 140 6.31 51.43 21.75
C SER A 140 7.50 50.67 21.16
N GLU A 141 7.41 50.41 19.86
CA GLU A 141 8.56 50.24 18.98
C GLU A 141 9.13 51.63 18.73
N ASP A 142 10.36 51.91 19.15
CA ASP A 142 11.41 52.52 18.32
C ASP A 142 12.77 52.58 19.05
N GLU A 143 13.82 52.24 18.29
CA GLU A 143 15.24 52.59 18.45
C GLU A 143 16.07 52.04 19.64
N ASP A 144 16.75 50.93 19.35
CA ASP A 144 18.15 50.57 19.64
C ASP A 144 18.89 51.21 20.85
N ASP A 145 19.09 50.40 21.92
CA ASP A 145 20.41 50.28 22.57
C ASP A 145 20.52 49.01 23.48
N ASP A 146 21.12 47.95 22.93
CA ASP A 146 22.06 47.00 23.54
C ASP A 146 21.93 46.52 25.00
N ASN A 147 20.74 46.16 25.50
CA ASN A 147 20.63 45.28 26.68
C ASN A 147 19.38 44.40 26.68
N LYS A 148 19.29 43.43 25.75
CA LYS A 148 18.29 42.36 25.85
C LYS A 148 18.68 41.40 26.99
N LYS A 149 18.09 41.64 28.17
CA LYS A 149 18.07 40.71 29.30
C LYS A 149 17.65 39.33 28.79
N LEU A 150 18.27 38.28 29.33
CA LEU A 150 17.84 36.90 29.13
C LEU A 150 16.35 36.79 29.44
N ASP A 151 15.63 36.07 28.57
CA ASP A 151 14.19 35.83 28.68
C ASP A 151 13.80 35.47 30.12
N SER A 152 12.78 36.13 30.67
CA SER A 152 12.40 35.98 32.08
C SER A 152 12.00 34.54 32.39
N GLU A 153 11.39 33.82 31.44
CA GLU A 153 11.08 32.40 31.61
C GLU A 153 12.34 31.52 31.71
N PHE A 154 13.41 31.89 31.00
CA PHE A 154 14.69 31.18 31.04
C PHE A 154 15.43 31.43 32.36
N VAL A 155 15.44 32.68 32.83
CA VAL A 155 16.07 33.06 34.10
C VAL A 155 15.29 32.46 35.28
N ASP A 156 13.96 32.44 35.24
CA ASP A 156 13.13 31.80 36.27
C ASP A 156 13.34 30.28 36.31
N LYS A 157 13.41 29.61 35.15
CA LYS A 157 13.68 28.16 35.10
C LYS A 157 15.10 27.78 35.55
N MET A 158 16.10 28.60 35.26
CA MET A 158 17.50 28.23 35.54
C MET A 158 18.08 28.79 36.85
N HIS A 159 17.59 29.94 37.36
CA HIS A 159 18.22 30.62 38.50
C HIS A 159 17.40 30.63 39.80
N PHE A 160 16.09 30.33 39.79
CA PHE A 160 15.27 30.40 41.00
C PHE A 160 14.53 29.09 41.31
N GLY A 161 15.23 28.16 41.98
CA GLY A 161 14.57 27.15 42.82
C GLY A 161 13.99 25.89 42.15
N GLY A 162 14.21 25.67 40.86
CA GLY A 162 13.82 24.44 40.14
C GLY A 162 14.73 23.23 40.40
N PHE A 163 14.80 22.76 41.66
CA PHE A 163 15.44 21.48 41.98
C PHE A 163 14.40 20.36 41.85
N MET A 164 14.53 19.55 40.78
CA MET A 164 13.77 18.35 40.39
C MET A 164 12.61 18.53 39.41
N GLU A 165 12.92 18.47 38.11
CA GLU A 165 12.00 17.90 37.11
C GLU A 165 12.73 16.97 36.12
N LYS A 166 11.93 16.21 35.37
CA LYS A 166 12.18 14.96 34.61
C LYS A 166 13.56 14.74 33.96
N ALA A 167 14.27 15.78 33.56
CA ALA A 167 15.60 15.65 32.95
C ALA A 167 16.65 15.03 33.90
N ASP A 168 16.53 15.25 35.23
CA ASP A 168 17.41 14.60 36.21
C ASP A 168 17.09 13.10 36.39
N MET A 169 15.90 12.63 35.99
CA MET A 169 15.54 11.21 36.04
C MET A 169 16.18 10.41 34.90
N GLU A 170 16.26 10.98 33.70
CA GLU A 170 16.93 10.36 32.54
C GLU A 170 18.47 10.41 32.67
N PHE A 171 19.01 11.43 33.34
CA PHE A 171 20.43 11.52 33.68
C PHE A 171 20.90 10.41 34.64
N ALA A 172 20.02 9.96 35.55
CA ALA A 172 20.31 8.84 36.45
C ALA A 172 20.27 7.46 35.76
N GLU A 173 19.68 7.38 34.57
CA GLU A 173 19.49 6.16 33.77
C GLU A 173 20.56 5.98 32.67
N GLY A 174 21.46 6.96 32.47
CA GLY A 174 22.69 6.80 31.69
C GLY A 174 22.52 6.79 30.17
N LYS A 175 21.36 7.21 29.64
CA LYS A 175 21.05 7.23 28.19
C LYS A 175 21.34 8.58 27.49
N ALA A 176 21.81 9.61 28.19
CA ALA A 176 22.05 10.93 27.59
C ALA A 176 23.51 11.38 27.67
N ASN A 177 23.98 11.99 26.58
CA ASN A 177 25.13 12.89 26.51
C ASN A 177 25.07 13.92 27.65
N SER A 178 26.23 14.31 28.19
CA SER A 178 26.35 15.11 29.42
C SER A 178 25.37 16.28 29.43
N ARG A 179 24.79 16.67 30.58
CA ARG A 179 23.97 17.90 30.70
C ARG A 179 24.67 19.11 30.06
N LYS A 180 26.01 19.10 30.07
CA LYS A 180 26.86 20.03 29.35
C LYS A 180 26.68 19.95 27.83
N GLU A 181 26.72 18.78 27.22
CA GLU A 181 26.52 18.55 25.78
C GLU A 181 25.09 18.87 25.33
N TRP A 182 24.07 18.60 26.16
CA TRP A 182 22.70 19.03 25.84
C TRP A 182 22.55 20.55 25.90
N ILE A 183 23.11 21.20 26.94
CA ILE A 183 23.15 22.67 27.02
C ILE A 183 23.97 23.26 25.86
N GLU A 184 25.08 22.63 25.49
CA GLU A 184 25.95 23.06 24.39
C GLU A 184 25.27 22.91 23.03
N SER A 185 24.55 21.81 22.80
CA SER A 185 23.68 21.58 21.64
C SER A 185 22.52 22.58 21.59
N MET A 186 21.86 22.84 22.73
CA MET A 186 20.77 23.82 22.80
C MET A 186 21.27 25.26 22.58
N ILE A 187 22.46 25.60 23.08
CA ILE A 187 23.12 26.89 22.82
C ILE A 187 23.55 26.99 21.36
N SER A 188 24.08 25.92 20.75
CA SER A 188 24.45 25.92 19.33
C SER A 188 23.23 26.10 18.44
N ASP A 189 22.13 25.39 18.71
CA ASP A 189 20.88 25.51 17.96
C ASP A 189 20.25 26.89 18.13
N SER A 190 20.31 27.46 19.34
CA SER A 190 19.82 28.81 19.61
C SER A 190 20.67 29.87 18.91
N ARG A 191 22.00 29.68 18.84
CA ARG A 191 22.92 30.56 18.09
C ARG A 191 22.71 30.42 16.59
N LYS A 192 22.53 29.21 16.08
CA LYS A 192 22.26 28.93 14.67
C LYS A 192 20.96 29.60 14.22
N ARG A 193 19.86 29.42 14.95
CA ARG A 193 18.58 30.10 14.67
C ARG A 193 18.68 31.63 14.72
N LYS A 194 19.53 32.19 15.60
CA LYS A 194 19.77 33.65 15.63
C LYS A 194 20.56 34.13 14.42
N MET A 195 21.61 33.40 14.04
CA MET A 195 22.42 33.71 12.85
C MET A 195 21.58 33.61 11.57
N GLU A 196 20.74 32.58 11.43
CA GLU A 196 19.81 32.43 10.30
C GLU A 196 18.81 33.58 10.22
N LYS A 197 18.22 33.99 11.36
CA LYS A 197 17.33 35.17 11.39
C LYS A 197 18.05 36.45 10.99
N GLN A 198 19.28 36.65 11.46
CA GLN A 198 20.07 37.82 11.10
C GLN A 198 20.45 37.81 9.62
N LYS A 199 20.89 36.66 9.08
CA LYS A 199 21.21 36.50 7.66
C LYS A 199 20.00 36.78 6.77
N ASN A 200 18.83 36.24 7.12
CA ASN A 200 17.60 36.50 6.37
C ASN A 200 17.20 37.98 6.42
N LEU A 201 17.43 38.67 7.55
CA LEU A 201 17.21 40.11 7.65
C LEU A 201 18.21 40.89 6.78
N GLU A 202 19.50 40.57 6.85
CA GLU A 202 20.54 41.18 6.03
C GLU A 202 20.29 40.97 4.53
N GLU A 203 19.91 39.76 4.12
CA GLU A 203 19.51 39.45 2.74
C GLU A 203 18.29 40.28 2.31
N SER A 204 17.29 40.44 3.19
CA SER A 204 16.12 41.28 2.89
C SER A 204 16.47 42.78 2.76
N VAL A 205 17.39 43.27 3.59
CA VAL A 205 17.89 44.65 3.54
C VAL A 205 18.75 44.86 2.29
N GLU A 206 19.61 43.91 1.95
CA GLU A 206 20.43 43.97 0.74
C GLU A 206 19.55 43.91 -0.52
N LEU A 207 18.52 43.06 -0.53
CA LEU A 207 17.58 42.97 -1.64
C LEU A 207 16.79 44.28 -1.81
N THR A 208 16.34 44.88 -0.71
CA THR A 208 15.65 46.19 -0.75
C THR A 208 16.58 47.30 -1.22
N MET A 209 17.82 47.37 -0.71
CA MET A 209 18.82 48.34 -1.19
C MET A 209 19.15 48.15 -2.67
N ASN A 210 19.26 46.91 -3.14
CA ASN A 210 19.51 46.60 -4.55
C ASN A 210 18.32 46.99 -5.44
N LEU A 211 17.07 46.76 -4.99
CA LEU A 211 15.89 47.22 -5.70
C LEU A 211 15.83 48.75 -5.75
N ASP A 212 16.15 49.43 -4.66
CA ASP A 212 16.17 50.89 -4.58
C ASP A 212 17.28 51.51 -5.44
N ALA A 213 18.44 50.85 -5.51
CA ALA A 213 19.54 51.21 -6.40
C ALA A 213 19.15 51.00 -7.87
N LYS A 214 18.54 49.86 -8.21
CA LYS A 214 18.01 49.60 -9.56
C LYS A 214 16.89 50.57 -9.93
N TRP A 215 16.05 50.97 -8.98
CA TRP A 215 15.01 51.97 -9.19
C TRP A 215 15.61 53.36 -9.43
N LYS A 216 16.64 53.75 -8.66
CA LYS A 216 17.38 55.00 -8.89
C LYS A 216 18.08 54.97 -10.25
N ASP A 217 18.68 53.85 -10.63
CA ASP A 217 19.33 53.67 -11.94
C ASP A 217 18.31 53.72 -13.09
N MET A 218 17.15 53.09 -12.91
CA MET A 218 15.98 53.23 -13.80
C MET A 218 15.51 54.69 -13.87
N LEU A 219 15.48 55.42 -12.76
CA LEU A 219 15.07 56.83 -12.73
C LEU A 219 16.09 57.72 -13.46
N THR A 220 17.39 57.48 -13.30
CA THR A 220 18.44 58.19 -14.07
C THR A 220 18.40 57.82 -15.55
N THR A 221 18.24 56.55 -15.91
CA THR A 221 18.11 56.14 -17.32
C THR A 221 16.81 56.65 -17.96
N LEU A 222 15.70 56.73 -17.22
CA LEU A 222 14.44 57.34 -17.66
C LEU A 222 14.48 58.88 -17.70
N SER A 223 15.35 59.54 -16.93
CA SER A 223 15.51 61.00 -16.96
C SER A 223 16.57 61.49 -17.96
N ASP A 224 17.56 60.65 -18.29
CA ASP A 224 18.52 60.87 -19.38
C ASP A 224 17.95 60.48 -20.76
N THR A 225 16.92 59.63 -20.80
CA THR A 225 16.11 59.38 -22.00
C THR A 225 14.93 60.36 -22.05
N GLY A 226 15.23 61.62 -22.39
CA GLY A 226 14.22 62.66 -22.62
C GLY A 226 13.22 62.32 -23.74
N PHE A 227 12.20 61.53 -23.43
CA PHE A 227 11.16 61.06 -24.37
C PHE A 227 9.79 61.71 -24.15
N TYR A 228 9.78 63.00 -23.83
CA TYR A 228 8.67 63.90 -24.19
C TYR A 228 9.11 64.94 -25.21
N THR A 229 9.65 64.51 -26.37
CA THR A 229 9.48 65.21 -27.65
C THR A 229 9.87 64.33 -28.86
N LYS A 230 8.87 63.98 -29.67
CA LYS A 230 8.87 64.04 -31.15
C LYS A 230 9.84 63.15 -31.97
N LYS A 231 9.22 62.13 -32.59
CA LYS A 231 9.35 61.66 -33.99
C LYS A 231 10.70 61.17 -34.56
N VAL A 232 10.68 59.87 -34.90
CA VAL A 232 10.96 59.27 -36.24
C VAL A 232 12.39 59.35 -36.80
N LYS A 233 13.13 58.22 -36.79
CA LYS A 233 13.62 57.52 -38.01
C LYS A 233 14.48 56.28 -37.68
N LEU A 234 14.22 55.22 -38.43
CA LEU A 234 14.99 53.98 -38.63
C LEU A 234 16.49 54.23 -38.88
N ILE A 235 17.35 53.27 -38.53
CA ILE A 235 18.40 52.68 -39.40
C ILE A 235 18.90 51.36 -38.77
N GLU A 236 18.95 50.35 -39.64
CA GLU A 236 19.47 48.99 -39.48
C GLU A 236 20.99 48.96 -39.22
N GLN A 237 21.48 47.89 -38.60
CA GLN A 237 22.76 47.26 -38.99
C GLN A 237 22.85 45.83 -38.44
N GLU A 238 22.65 44.86 -39.33
CA GLU A 238 23.21 43.51 -39.21
C GLU A 238 24.72 43.55 -39.50
N GLU A 239 25.51 42.64 -38.90
CA GLU A 239 26.29 41.61 -39.61
C GLU A 239 27.37 40.96 -38.72
N ASN A 240 27.22 39.66 -38.46
CA ASN A 240 28.20 38.56 -38.65
C ASN A 240 27.77 37.35 -37.80
N LYS A 241 26.99 36.44 -38.40
CA LYS A 241 26.64 35.16 -37.77
C LYS A 241 27.81 34.18 -37.95
N ASP A 242 28.18 33.51 -36.87
CA ASP A 242 29.36 32.65 -36.83
C ASP A 242 29.19 31.44 -37.77
N SER A 243 30.30 30.89 -38.25
CA SER A 243 30.33 29.69 -39.12
C SER A 243 29.61 28.50 -38.48
N TYR A 244 29.61 28.45 -37.14
CA TYR A 244 28.85 27.51 -36.36
C TYR A 244 27.33 27.76 -36.43
N ASP A 245 26.88 29.01 -36.37
CA ASP A 245 25.45 29.36 -36.45
C ASP A 245 24.86 29.10 -37.84
N MET A 246 25.66 29.32 -38.89
CA MET A 246 25.28 28.94 -40.25
C MET A 246 25.16 27.41 -40.40
N LEU A 247 26.12 26.64 -39.88
CA LEU A 247 26.09 25.17 -39.91
C LEU A 247 24.96 24.60 -39.05
N MET A 248 24.69 25.20 -37.88
CA MET A 248 23.63 24.80 -36.97
C MET A 248 22.26 25.05 -37.62
N ARG A 249 22.05 26.22 -38.25
CA ARG A 249 20.84 26.47 -39.04
C ARG A 249 20.71 25.48 -40.18
N GLU A 250 21.78 25.19 -40.91
CA GLU A 250 21.76 24.24 -42.01
C GLU A 250 21.44 22.81 -41.52
N LEU A 251 21.99 22.37 -40.38
CA LEU A 251 21.71 21.08 -39.73
C LEU A 251 20.30 20.98 -39.13
N VAL A 252 19.69 22.11 -38.75
CA VAL A 252 18.30 22.18 -38.28
C VAL A 252 17.33 22.05 -39.45
N PHE A 253 17.67 22.58 -40.63
CA PHE A 253 16.81 22.54 -41.83
C PHE A 253 17.06 21.33 -42.75
N GLU A 254 18.21 20.66 -42.66
CA GLU A 254 18.36 19.34 -43.27
C GLU A 254 17.49 18.32 -42.51
N PRO A 255 16.60 17.57 -43.17
CA PRO A 255 15.87 16.50 -42.51
C PRO A 255 16.90 15.49 -41.98
N LYS A 256 17.09 15.47 -40.66
CA LYS A 256 18.06 14.61 -39.96
C LYS A 256 17.99 13.22 -40.58
N LYS A 257 18.99 12.86 -41.39
CA LYS A 257 19.13 11.50 -41.94
C LYS A 257 19.06 10.57 -40.73
N ALA A 258 18.05 9.69 -40.72
CA ALA A 258 17.72 8.86 -39.56
C ALA A 258 19.00 8.24 -38.99
N LYS A 259 19.37 8.64 -37.77
CA LYS A 259 20.49 8.01 -37.07
C LYS A 259 20.03 6.60 -36.70
N ALA A 260 20.75 5.58 -37.14
CA ALA A 260 20.48 4.20 -36.75
C ALA A 260 20.59 4.11 -35.21
N SER A 261 19.45 3.94 -34.54
CA SER A 261 19.39 3.82 -33.07
C SER A 261 19.93 2.48 -32.60
N ASP A 262 19.73 1.43 -33.41
CA ASP A 262 19.97 0.06 -33.00
C ASP A 262 21.18 -0.52 -33.73
N ARG A 263 22.04 -1.20 -32.97
CA ARG A 263 23.15 -1.99 -33.52
C ARG A 263 22.59 -3.04 -34.48
N LEU A 264 23.19 -3.17 -35.66
CA LEU A 264 22.89 -4.29 -36.57
C LEU A 264 23.22 -5.61 -35.86
N LYS A 265 22.18 -6.35 -35.46
CA LYS A 265 22.33 -7.65 -34.78
C LYS A 265 22.86 -8.67 -35.77
N THR A 266 23.65 -9.63 -35.29
CA THR A 266 24.07 -10.77 -36.12
C THR A 266 22.89 -11.72 -36.34
N ASP A 267 22.90 -12.48 -37.44
CA ASP A 267 21.84 -13.45 -37.72
C ASP A 267 21.67 -14.46 -36.57
N GLU A 268 22.76 -14.84 -35.90
CA GLU A 268 22.74 -15.72 -34.71
C GLU A 268 22.06 -15.06 -33.51
N GLU A 269 22.27 -13.76 -33.29
CA GLU A 269 21.61 -13.00 -32.22
C GLU A 269 20.11 -12.85 -32.49
N ILE A 270 19.71 -12.59 -33.75
CA ILE A 270 18.29 -12.51 -34.14
C ILE A 270 17.60 -13.85 -33.91
N VAL A 271 18.20 -14.95 -34.35
CA VAL A 271 17.66 -16.30 -34.14
C VAL A 271 17.54 -16.62 -32.64
N LYS A 272 18.52 -16.18 -31.84
CA LYS A 272 18.48 -16.38 -30.38
C LYS A 272 17.38 -15.57 -29.72
N GLU A 273 17.22 -14.30 -30.06
CA GLU A 273 16.15 -13.45 -29.53
C GLU A 273 14.76 -13.96 -29.94
N GLU A 274 14.59 -14.41 -31.18
CA GLU A 274 13.34 -15.02 -31.64
C GLU A 274 13.05 -16.31 -30.86
N LYS A 275 14.08 -17.13 -30.61
CA LYS A 275 13.95 -18.34 -29.80
C LYS A 275 13.54 -18.01 -28.36
N ASP A 276 14.23 -17.08 -27.72
CA ASP A 276 13.95 -16.68 -26.33
C ASP A 276 12.54 -16.07 -26.22
N LYS A 277 12.12 -15.30 -27.23
CA LYS A 277 10.75 -14.77 -27.34
C LYS A 277 9.70 -15.88 -27.49
N LEU A 278 9.96 -16.90 -28.31
CA LEU A 278 9.07 -18.05 -28.45
C LEU A 278 8.99 -18.88 -27.17
N GLU A 279 10.12 -19.09 -26.48
CA GLU A 279 10.16 -19.77 -25.18
C GLU A 279 9.37 -19.01 -24.11
N LYS A 280 9.48 -17.68 -24.07
CA LYS A 280 8.69 -16.84 -23.16
C LYS A 280 7.20 -16.93 -23.48
N LEU A 281 6.81 -16.80 -24.75
CA LEU A 281 5.41 -16.91 -25.16
C LEU A 281 4.81 -18.30 -24.85
N GLU A 282 5.59 -19.38 -24.97
CA GLU A 282 5.13 -20.73 -24.62
C GLU A 282 4.96 -20.89 -23.10
N LYS A 283 5.86 -20.32 -22.29
CA LYS A 283 5.71 -20.28 -20.83
C LYS A 283 4.46 -19.50 -20.43
N ASP A 284 4.26 -18.30 -20.99
CA ASP A 284 3.08 -17.47 -20.72
C ASP A 284 1.79 -18.19 -21.17
N ARG A 285 1.84 -18.95 -22.26
CA ARG A 285 0.72 -19.78 -22.72
C ARG A 285 0.41 -20.91 -21.74
N LEU A 286 1.43 -21.60 -21.22
CA LEU A 286 1.25 -22.65 -20.22
C LEU A 286 0.71 -22.09 -18.90
N ALA A 287 1.23 -20.96 -18.43
CA ALA A 287 0.74 -20.28 -17.23
C ALA A 287 -0.74 -19.88 -17.35
N ARG A 288 -1.15 -19.32 -18.49
CA ARG A 288 -2.56 -19.03 -18.80
C ARG A 288 -3.42 -20.29 -18.89
N MET A 289 -2.88 -21.40 -19.38
CA MET A 289 -3.58 -22.68 -19.46
C MET A 289 -3.81 -23.30 -18.08
N GLU A 290 -2.84 -23.18 -17.17
CA GLU A 290 -2.95 -23.64 -15.78
C GLU A 290 -3.86 -22.74 -14.92
N GLY A 291 -4.08 -21.49 -15.35
CA GLY A 291 -4.92 -20.52 -14.64
C GLY A 291 -4.21 -19.84 -13.47
N ALA A 292 -2.87 -19.81 -13.49
CA ALA A 292 -2.04 -19.24 -12.41
C ALA A 292 -1.97 -17.70 -12.40
N VAL A 293 -2.63 -17.02 -13.35
CA VAL A 293 -2.47 -15.58 -13.61
C VAL A 293 -3.18 -14.68 -12.58
N GLU A 294 -3.96 -15.22 -11.64
CA GLU A 294 -4.62 -14.40 -10.60
C GLU A 294 -3.82 -14.26 -9.29
N MET A 295 -2.57 -14.74 -9.20
CA MET A 295 -1.80 -14.74 -7.94
C MET A 295 -0.41 -14.09 -8.01
N GLU A 296 0.05 -13.58 -9.16
CA GLU A 296 1.41 -13.03 -9.29
C GLU A 296 1.48 -11.50 -9.48
N ASP A 297 0.36 -10.82 -9.77
CA ASP A 297 0.31 -9.34 -9.88
C ASP A 297 0.30 -8.63 -8.51
N ALA A 298 0.57 -9.34 -7.40
CA ALA A 298 0.61 -8.78 -6.04
C ALA A 298 1.90 -9.07 -5.26
N GLU A 299 2.87 -9.84 -5.80
CA GLU A 299 4.06 -10.26 -5.05
C GLU A 299 5.39 -10.16 -5.82
N ASN A 300 5.46 -9.48 -6.97
CA ASN A 300 6.71 -9.31 -7.74
C ASN A 300 6.97 -7.86 -8.20
N GLU A 301 6.82 -6.89 -7.29
CA GLU A 301 7.41 -5.55 -7.39
C GLU A 301 8.40 -5.31 -6.22
N GLU A 302 9.32 -6.24 -5.98
CA GLU A 302 10.50 -5.99 -5.16
C GLU A 302 11.75 -6.49 -5.89
N GLU A 303 12.37 -5.61 -6.67
CA GLU A 303 13.83 -5.42 -6.76
C GLU A 303 14.11 -4.34 -7.82
N ASP A 304 14.90 -3.34 -7.41
CA ASP A 304 15.39 -2.15 -8.13
C ASP A 304 14.46 -0.92 -8.16
N ASP A 305 14.47 -0.12 -7.08
CA ASP A 305 14.69 1.32 -7.23
C ASP A 305 15.29 1.95 -5.96
N ASP A 306 16.22 2.87 -6.21
CA ASP A 306 17.14 3.51 -5.27
C ASP A 306 16.46 4.43 -4.25
N GLU A 307 17.15 4.60 -3.12
CA GLU A 307 16.87 5.48 -1.99
C GLU A 307 16.60 6.95 -2.40
N GLU A 308 15.36 7.44 -2.19
CA GLU A 308 15.10 8.82 -1.74
C GLU A 308 13.97 8.84 -0.70
N GLU A 309 14.36 9.01 0.57
CA GLU A 309 13.45 9.34 1.67
C GLU A 309 12.95 10.80 1.54
N VAL A 310 11.62 10.99 1.47
CA VAL A 310 10.95 12.16 2.06
C VAL A 310 9.65 11.70 2.73
N ASP A 311 9.63 11.83 4.06
CA ASP A 311 8.47 11.78 4.95
C ASP A 311 7.35 12.75 4.51
N GLU A 312 6.08 12.34 4.64
CA GLU A 312 5.12 13.01 5.55
C GLU A 312 3.72 12.33 5.58
N GLU A 313 3.42 11.82 6.77
CA GLU A 313 2.16 11.75 7.54
C GLU A 313 0.77 11.49 6.89
N GLU A 314 0.09 10.49 7.48
CA GLU A 314 -1.35 10.24 7.42
C GLU A 314 -2.20 11.36 8.06
N GLY A 315 -3.34 11.65 7.44
CA GLY A 315 -4.46 12.37 8.03
C GLY A 315 -5.80 11.74 7.65
N THR A 316 -6.52 11.27 8.67
CA THR A 316 -7.84 10.61 8.62
C THR A 316 -9.02 11.56 8.36
N ASP A 317 -10.09 10.98 7.81
CA ASP A 317 -11.51 11.08 8.27
C ASP A 317 -12.57 11.82 7.43
N ASP A 318 -13.68 11.08 7.25
CA ASP A 318 -15.10 11.41 7.06
C ASP A 318 -15.66 12.35 5.96
N GLY A 319 -16.55 11.77 5.12
CA GLY A 319 -17.99 11.99 5.27
C GLY A 319 -18.71 13.13 4.49
N ASN A 320 -19.45 12.70 3.45
CA ASN A 320 -20.80 13.14 3.03
C ASN A 320 -21.03 14.28 1.99
N ASP A 321 -22.00 13.96 1.12
CA ASP A 321 -22.98 14.77 0.34
C ASP A 321 -22.58 15.75 -0.79
N SER A 322 -23.02 15.37 -2.00
CA SER A 322 -24.01 16.03 -2.87
C SER A 322 -23.81 17.44 -3.49
N GLU A 323 -24.15 17.43 -4.80
CA GLU A 323 -24.73 18.48 -5.65
C GLU A 323 -23.82 19.51 -6.36
N GLU A 324 -23.87 19.40 -7.69
CA GLU A 324 -23.96 20.40 -8.78
C GLU A 324 -23.52 21.86 -8.51
N GLU A 325 -22.62 22.40 -9.34
CA GLU A 325 -22.93 23.34 -10.44
C GLU A 325 -21.64 23.83 -11.13
N GLU A 326 -21.80 24.23 -12.39
CA GLU A 326 -20.80 24.76 -13.32
C GLU A 326 -20.35 26.19 -12.94
N GLU A 327 -19.11 26.58 -13.27
CA GLU A 327 -18.79 27.71 -14.18
C GLU A 327 -17.31 28.15 -14.09
N GLU A 328 -16.75 28.35 -15.29
CA GLU A 328 -15.74 29.32 -15.77
C GLU A 328 -14.43 29.64 -15.01
N ASP A 329 -13.33 29.30 -15.68
CA ASP A 329 -12.22 30.15 -16.15
C ASP A 329 -11.62 31.24 -15.25
N GLY A 330 -10.30 31.11 -15.04
CA GLY A 330 -9.45 32.24 -14.67
C GLY A 330 -8.07 31.87 -14.13
N PHE A 331 -7.15 31.39 -14.97
CA PHE A 331 -5.89 32.10 -15.27
C PHE A 331 -5.00 31.27 -16.22
N SER A 332 -4.81 31.85 -17.40
CA SER A 332 -3.68 31.68 -18.29
C SER A 332 -2.40 32.25 -17.67
N ASP A 333 -1.25 31.59 -17.83
CA ASP A 333 -0.07 32.19 -18.48
C ASP A 333 1.10 31.21 -18.62
N LEU A 334 1.43 30.91 -19.90
CA LEU A 334 2.77 30.81 -20.52
C LEU A 334 3.66 29.61 -20.08
N ASP A 335 4.14 28.75 -20.98
CA ASP A 335 4.97 29.10 -22.15
C ASP A 335 4.51 28.44 -23.46
N GLU A 336 4.20 29.29 -24.44
CA GLU A 336 3.85 28.97 -25.82
C GLU A 336 4.96 29.56 -26.71
N ASP A 337 6.03 28.80 -26.96
CA ASP A 337 7.15 29.29 -27.81
C ASP A 337 7.89 28.17 -28.59
N GLU A 338 7.21 27.08 -28.97
CA GLU A 338 7.77 26.09 -29.94
C GLU A 338 6.84 25.75 -31.13
N ALA A 339 5.72 26.46 -31.30
CA ALA A 339 4.68 26.11 -32.27
C ALA A 339 4.51 27.06 -33.48
N GLU A 340 5.39 28.04 -33.68
CA GLU A 340 5.31 28.95 -34.85
C GLU A 340 6.27 28.61 -36.01
N ASP A 341 7.31 27.79 -35.80
CA ASP A 341 8.33 27.55 -36.85
C ASP A 341 7.95 26.50 -37.90
N LEU A 342 6.79 25.83 -37.79
CA LEU A 342 6.31 24.85 -38.79
C LEU A 342 5.25 25.40 -39.76
N LYS A 343 4.78 26.65 -39.58
CA LYS A 343 3.78 27.28 -40.47
C LYS A 343 4.39 28.04 -41.66
N GLU A 344 5.70 28.27 -41.72
CA GLU A 344 6.35 28.91 -42.88
C GLU A 344 6.80 27.93 -43.99
N LEU A 345 6.89 26.63 -43.73
CA LEU A 345 7.23 25.63 -44.76
C LEU A 345 6.06 25.24 -45.70
N ILE A 346 4.84 25.73 -45.44
CA ILE A 346 3.65 25.47 -46.27
C ILE A 346 3.36 26.62 -47.26
N LYS A 347 4.06 27.76 -47.19
CA LYS A 347 3.83 28.91 -48.09
C LYS A 347 4.77 29.01 -49.30
N SER A 348 5.71 28.09 -49.49
CA SER A 348 6.68 28.13 -50.60
C SER A 348 6.41 27.09 -51.71
N LYS A 349 5.15 26.83 -52.08
CA LYS A 349 4.79 26.25 -53.39
C LYS A 349 3.49 26.87 -53.96
N LYS A 350 3.48 28.19 -54.14
CA LYS A 350 2.55 28.87 -55.06
C LYS A 350 3.32 29.89 -55.88
N ASN A 351 3.89 29.44 -57.00
CA ASN A 351 4.04 30.21 -58.23
C ASN A 351 4.69 29.36 -59.33
N ALA A 352 3.86 28.71 -60.16
CA ALA A 352 4.21 28.35 -61.53
C ALA A 352 2.97 28.50 -62.42
N LYS A 353 3.21 28.95 -63.65
CA LYS A 353 2.28 29.65 -64.55
C LYS A 353 1.18 28.77 -65.17
N LYS A 354 0.15 29.47 -65.64
CA LYS A 354 -1.00 29.04 -66.47
C LYS A 354 -0.67 28.06 -67.60
N MET A 355 -1.41 26.94 -67.64
CA MET A 355 -2.16 26.28 -68.74
C MET A 355 -1.51 26.04 -70.14
N PRO A 356 -1.75 24.88 -70.80
CA PRO A 356 -3.10 24.52 -71.25
C PRO A 356 -3.59 23.09 -70.97
N THR A 357 -4.89 23.02 -70.72
CA THR A 357 -5.81 21.91 -70.96
C THR A 357 -5.71 21.42 -72.41
N THR A 358 -5.54 20.10 -72.61
CA THR A 358 -6.34 19.18 -73.45
C THR A 358 -5.54 17.91 -73.74
N THR A 359 -6.21 16.74 -73.69
CA THR A 359 -5.78 15.41 -74.21
C THR A 359 -4.49 14.84 -73.59
N THR A 360 -4.51 13.83 -72.71
CA THR A 360 -5.13 12.50 -72.85
C THR A 360 -5.54 11.95 -71.47
N VAL A 361 -6.84 11.96 -71.22
CA VAL A 361 -7.46 11.13 -70.18
C VAL A 361 -7.51 9.74 -70.79
N GLU A 362 -6.76 8.75 -70.25
CA GLU A 362 -7.02 7.29 -70.34
C GLU A 362 -5.81 6.40 -70.00
N ALA A 363 -4.58 6.91 -69.86
CA ALA A 363 -3.39 6.04 -69.70
C ALA A 363 -2.65 6.08 -68.34
N ILE A 364 -3.15 6.78 -67.31
CA ILE A 364 -2.53 6.82 -65.95
C ILE A 364 -3.48 6.25 -64.86
N GLN A 365 -4.65 5.71 -65.24
CA GLN A 365 -5.67 5.23 -64.28
C GLN A 365 -5.48 3.78 -63.79
N SER A 366 -4.28 3.22 -63.93
CA SER A 366 -3.98 1.82 -63.55
C SER A 366 -2.98 1.69 -62.39
N GLU A 367 -2.68 2.76 -61.66
CA GLU A 367 -1.80 2.68 -60.48
C GLU A 367 -2.55 3.09 -59.20
N ILE A 368 -2.56 2.17 -58.23
CA ILE A 368 -3.22 2.33 -56.93
C ILE A 368 -2.50 3.45 -56.16
N PRO A 369 -3.23 4.44 -55.58
CA PRO A 369 -2.64 5.48 -54.73
C PRO A 369 -1.76 4.92 -53.60
N TYR A 370 -0.67 5.61 -53.28
CA TYR A 370 0.27 5.16 -52.24
C TYR A 370 -0.21 5.50 -50.82
N VAL A 371 -0.91 6.63 -50.65
CA VAL A 371 -1.46 7.11 -49.38
C VAL A 371 -2.96 6.95 -49.37
N PHE A 372 -3.50 6.33 -48.33
CA PHE A 372 -4.93 6.20 -48.09
C PHE A 372 -5.26 6.58 -46.65
N ASP A 373 -6.29 7.41 -46.50
CA ASP A 373 -6.91 7.69 -45.21
C ASP A 373 -7.95 6.59 -44.88
N VAL A 374 -8.18 6.36 -43.59
CA VAL A 374 -9.25 5.44 -43.16
C VAL A 374 -10.61 6.08 -43.45
N PRO A 375 -11.52 5.42 -44.19
CA PRO A 375 -12.86 5.95 -44.46
C PRO A 375 -13.66 6.21 -43.17
N GLU A 376 -14.55 7.20 -43.20
CA GLU A 376 -15.40 7.51 -42.04
C GLU A 376 -16.69 6.68 -42.03
N GLU A 377 -17.20 6.33 -43.22
CA GLU A 377 -18.43 5.55 -43.41
C GLU A 377 -18.14 4.23 -44.12
N TYR A 378 -18.98 3.23 -43.86
CA TYR A 378 -18.87 1.91 -44.47
C TYR A 378 -19.08 1.93 -45.98
N ASP A 379 -19.99 2.75 -46.49
CA ASP A 379 -20.25 2.87 -47.93
C ASP A 379 -19.03 3.45 -48.67
N GLN A 380 -18.34 4.41 -48.05
CA GLN A 380 -17.08 4.95 -48.57
C GLN A 380 -16.00 3.86 -48.62
N PHE A 381 -15.94 2.98 -47.61
CA PHE A 381 -15.06 1.83 -47.61
C PHE A 381 -15.39 0.84 -48.74
N LEU A 382 -16.66 0.52 -48.99
CA LEU A 382 -17.09 -0.34 -50.09
C LEU A 382 -16.74 0.24 -51.47
N THR A 383 -16.87 1.56 -51.65
CA THR A 383 -16.52 2.21 -52.94
C THR A 383 -15.02 2.08 -53.30
N LEU A 384 -14.14 1.79 -52.33
CA LEU A 384 -12.73 1.48 -52.60
C LEU A 384 -12.56 0.11 -53.28
N PHE A 385 -13.52 -0.80 -53.09
CA PHE A 385 -13.51 -2.16 -53.63
C PHE A 385 -14.39 -2.32 -54.87
N GLU A 386 -15.40 -1.47 -55.04
CA GLU A 386 -16.33 -1.56 -56.17
C GLU A 386 -15.75 -0.95 -57.47
N GLY A 387 -15.39 -1.82 -58.42
CA GLY A 387 -15.34 -1.49 -59.84
C GLY A 387 -14.00 -1.06 -60.44
N ARG A 388 -12.87 -1.11 -59.71
CA ARG A 388 -11.57 -0.63 -60.25
C ARG A 388 -10.36 -1.56 -60.12
N TYR A 389 -10.38 -2.59 -59.26
CA TYR A 389 -9.17 -3.32 -58.88
C TYR A 389 -9.38 -4.85 -58.72
N SER A 390 -8.31 -5.63 -58.89
CA SER A 390 -8.27 -7.10 -58.80
C SER A 390 -8.28 -7.59 -57.33
N PRO A 391 -8.64 -8.85 -56.99
CA PRO A 391 -8.62 -9.34 -55.61
C PRO A 391 -7.25 -9.22 -54.90
N SER A 392 -6.14 -9.23 -55.67
CA SER A 392 -4.79 -8.99 -55.15
C SER A 392 -4.51 -7.53 -54.83
N ASP A 393 -5.24 -6.61 -55.46
CA ASP A 393 -5.09 -5.18 -55.23
C ASP A 393 -5.78 -4.77 -53.92
N ASN A 394 -6.86 -5.47 -53.53
CA ASN A 394 -7.53 -5.28 -52.24
C ASN A 394 -6.56 -5.48 -51.06
N GLU A 395 -5.67 -6.47 -51.16
CA GLU A 395 -4.60 -6.71 -50.18
C GLU A 395 -3.63 -5.53 -50.10
N THR A 396 -3.23 -4.98 -51.26
CA THR A 396 -2.31 -3.83 -51.31
C THR A 396 -2.96 -2.55 -50.79
N ILE A 397 -4.27 -2.37 -50.99
CA ILE A 397 -5.03 -1.23 -50.46
C ILE A 397 -5.10 -1.32 -48.94
N ILE A 398 -5.53 -2.47 -48.40
CA ILE A 398 -5.64 -2.68 -46.94
C ILE A 398 -4.27 -2.53 -46.27
N SER A 399 -3.22 -3.14 -46.82
CA SER A 399 -1.86 -3.02 -46.28
C SER A 399 -1.32 -1.58 -46.33
N ARG A 400 -1.64 -0.80 -47.37
CA ARG A 400 -1.29 0.63 -47.44
C ARG A 400 -2.07 1.46 -46.43
N ILE A 401 -3.36 1.20 -46.24
CA ILE A 401 -4.18 1.85 -45.21
C ILE A 401 -3.56 1.61 -43.82
N LEU A 402 -3.20 0.38 -43.49
CA LEU A 402 -2.58 0.04 -42.20
C LEU A 402 -1.21 0.71 -42.00
N LYS A 403 -0.38 0.75 -43.04
CA LYS A 403 0.95 1.37 -42.98
C LYS A 403 0.88 2.89 -42.87
N CYS A 404 -0.04 3.53 -43.60
CA CYS A 404 -0.20 4.98 -43.56
C CYS A 404 -0.84 5.45 -42.24
N ASN A 405 -1.65 4.61 -41.61
CA ASN A 405 -2.38 4.94 -40.37
C ASN A 405 -1.87 4.14 -39.15
N HIS A 406 -0.58 3.82 -39.11
CA HIS A 406 0.00 3.11 -37.97
C HIS A 406 -0.18 3.92 -36.65
N PRO A 407 -0.51 3.28 -35.51
CA PRO A 407 -0.75 3.99 -34.25
C PRO A 407 0.44 4.82 -33.73
N GLN A 408 1.67 4.47 -34.13
CA GLN A 408 2.88 5.23 -33.77
C GLN A 408 3.05 6.54 -34.54
N LEU A 409 2.33 6.75 -35.65
CA LEU A 409 2.43 7.98 -36.45
C LEU A 409 1.60 9.12 -35.84
N SER A 410 0.44 8.80 -35.25
CA SER A 410 -0.42 9.76 -34.54
C SER A 410 -1.34 9.01 -33.58
N PRO A 411 -1.59 9.51 -32.36
CA PRO A 411 -2.49 8.89 -31.39
C PRO A 411 -3.94 8.75 -31.90
N ASP A 412 -4.40 9.69 -32.74
CA ASP A 412 -5.75 9.68 -33.35
C ASP A 412 -5.97 8.49 -34.28
N ASN A 413 -4.88 7.90 -34.78
CA ASN A 413 -4.97 6.76 -35.68
C ASN A 413 -5.49 5.51 -34.95
N LYS A 414 -5.33 5.39 -33.64
CA LYS A 414 -5.84 4.23 -32.88
C LYS A 414 -7.36 4.07 -33.04
N ALA A 415 -8.11 5.16 -32.87
CA ALA A 415 -9.58 5.15 -33.06
C ALA A 415 -9.98 4.88 -34.52
N LYS A 416 -9.19 5.33 -35.49
CA LYS A 416 -9.40 5.00 -36.92
C LYS A 416 -9.19 3.51 -37.19
N MET A 417 -8.17 2.91 -36.58
CA MET A 417 -7.87 1.48 -36.73
C MET A 417 -8.94 0.58 -36.09
N GLU A 418 -9.51 1.00 -34.96
CA GLU A 418 -10.65 0.33 -34.33
C GLU A 418 -11.90 0.37 -35.22
N ARG A 419 -12.16 1.50 -35.89
CA ARG A 419 -13.25 1.61 -36.89
C ARG A 419 -13.00 0.72 -38.11
N LEU A 420 -11.77 0.71 -38.62
CA LEU A 420 -11.37 -0.16 -39.73
C LEU A 420 -11.56 -1.64 -39.39
N PHE A 421 -11.29 -2.05 -38.15
CA PHE A 421 -11.54 -3.42 -37.69
C PHE A 421 -13.02 -3.81 -37.82
N VAL A 422 -13.93 -2.91 -37.43
CA VAL A 422 -15.38 -3.11 -37.59
C VAL A 422 -15.76 -3.23 -39.06
N PHE A 423 -15.25 -2.34 -39.93
CA PHE A 423 -15.54 -2.40 -41.38
C PHE A 423 -15.02 -3.68 -42.04
N LEU A 424 -13.85 -4.17 -41.64
CA LEU A 424 -13.31 -5.43 -42.15
C LEU A 424 -14.15 -6.64 -41.72
N ILE A 425 -14.65 -6.66 -40.48
CA ILE A 425 -15.58 -7.69 -40.01
C ILE A 425 -16.91 -7.62 -40.78
N GLN A 426 -17.46 -6.42 -40.99
CA GLN A 426 -18.69 -6.24 -41.77
C GLN A 426 -18.49 -6.65 -43.23
N TYR A 427 -17.34 -6.35 -43.81
CA TYR A 427 -17.01 -6.77 -45.18
C TYR A 427 -16.90 -8.30 -45.31
N ILE A 428 -16.36 -8.98 -44.28
CA ILE A 428 -16.42 -10.44 -44.21
C ILE A 428 -17.87 -10.92 -44.12
N HIS A 429 -18.72 -10.27 -43.31
CA HIS A 429 -20.14 -10.61 -43.23
C HIS A 429 -20.83 -10.51 -44.60
N ASP A 430 -20.67 -9.38 -45.29
CA ASP A 430 -21.29 -9.15 -46.59
C ASP A 430 -20.77 -10.11 -47.66
N ALA A 431 -19.45 -10.38 -47.67
CA ALA A 431 -18.85 -11.36 -48.57
C ALA A 431 -19.38 -12.78 -48.35
N VAL A 432 -19.72 -13.15 -47.11
CA VAL A 432 -20.30 -14.46 -46.78
C VAL A 432 -21.81 -14.48 -47.08
N SER A 433 -22.54 -13.42 -46.76
CA SER A 433 -23.99 -13.30 -46.98
C SER A 433 -24.35 -13.18 -48.47
N ALA A 434 -23.48 -12.62 -49.30
CA ALA A 434 -23.64 -12.55 -50.75
C ALA A 434 -23.48 -13.91 -51.46
N TYR A 435 -23.15 -14.99 -50.73
CA TYR A 435 -23.00 -16.32 -51.29
C TYR A 435 -24.35 -16.96 -51.66
N ASP A 436 -24.54 -17.21 -52.96
CA ASP A 436 -25.68 -17.98 -53.49
C ASP A 436 -25.16 -19.26 -54.19
N PRO A 437 -25.50 -20.46 -53.69
CA PRO A 437 -25.04 -21.74 -54.27
C PRO A 437 -25.64 -22.01 -55.66
N CYS A 438 -26.68 -21.29 -56.09
CA CYS A 438 -27.34 -21.51 -57.39
C CYS A 438 -26.66 -20.83 -58.59
N LYS A 439 -25.79 -19.83 -58.36
CA LYS A 439 -25.03 -19.19 -59.43
C LYS A 439 -23.79 -20.04 -59.77
N LYS A 440 -23.94 -20.94 -60.74
CA LYS A 440 -22.84 -21.76 -61.33
C LYS A 440 -21.85 -20.92 -62.16
N VAL A 441 -21.43 -19.76 -61.66
CA VAL A 441 -20.26 -19.06 -62.21
C VAL A 441 -19.08 -19.54 -61.39
N ASN A 442 -18.15 -20.20 -62.08
CA ASN A 442 -16.91 -20.69 -61.50
C ASN A 442 -16.29 -19.66 -60.55
N SER A 443 -15.87 -20.14 -59.37
CA SER A 443 -14.92 -19.52 -58.41
C SER A 443 -15.43 -18.68 -57.22
N PHE A 444 -16.64 -18.89 -56.70
CA PHE A 444 -17.02 -18.32 -55.38
C PHE A 444 -16.24 -18.93 -54.19
N GLU A 445 -16.03 -20.26 -54.18
CA GLU A 445 -15.14 -20.93 -53.21
C GLU A 445 -13.72 -20.34 -53.21
N SER A 446 -13.31 -19.73 -54.32
CA SER A 446 -12.05 -19.00 -54.40
C SER A 446 -12.17 -17.58 -53.86
N ASN A 447 -13.16 -16.79 -54.25
CA ASN A 447 -13.12 -15.35 -53.94
C ASN A 447 -13.45 -15.04 -52.48
N ALA A 448 -14.53 -15.59 -51.89
CA ALA A 448 -14.90 -15.29 -50.50
C ALA A 448 -13.88 -15.86 -49.50
N LEU A 449 -13.41 -17.09 -49.71
CA LEU A 449 -12.36 -17.68 -48.86
C LEU A 449 -11.01 -16.98 -49.05
N LYS A 450 -10.64 -16.58 -50.27
CA LYS A 450 -9.43 -15.76 -50.48
C LYS A 450 -9.54 -14.43 -49.76
N ILE A 451 -10.69 -13.76 -49.81
CA ILE A 451 -10.92 -12.50 -49.08
C ILE A 451 -10.73 -12.72 -47.58
N ILE A 452 -11.33 -13.77 -47.00
CA ILE A 452 -11.17 -14.07 -45.56
C ILE A 452 -9.70 -14.36 -45.23
N ILE A 453 -9.01 -15.19 -46.02
CA ILE A 453 -7.60 -15.53 -45.80
C ILE A 453 -6.70 -14.30 -45.91
N VAL A 454 -6.98 -13.38 -46.84
CA VAL A 454 -6.23 -12.14 -47.03
C VAL A 454 -6.48 -11.16 -45.90
N ILE A 455 -7.72 -11.02 -45.42
CA ILE A 455 -8.10 -10.04 -44.38
C ILE A 455 -7.73 -10.51 -42.97
N THR A 456 -7.77 -11.81 -42.70
CA THR A 456 -7.54 -12.34 -41.33
C THR A 456 -6.19 -11.93 -40.72
N PRO A 457 -5.04 -11.97 -41.42
CA PRO A 457 -3.77 -11.47 -40.89
C PRO A 457 -3.83 -10.00 -40.48
N TYR A 458 -4.50 -9.16 -41.28
CA TYR A 458 -4.67 -7.75 -40.98
C TYR A 458 -5.58 -7.51 -39.77
N LEU A 459 -6.66 -8.30 -39.62
CA LEU A 459 -7.47 -8.29 -38.40
C LEU A 459 -6.66 -8.70 -37.18
N TYR A 460 -5.78 -9.70 -37.31
CA TYR A 460 -4.90 -10.14 -36.23
C TYR A 460 -3.88 -9.05 -35.85
N ASP A 461 -3.28 -8.37 -36.82
CA ASP A 461 -2.37 -7.26 -36.56
C ASP A 461 -3.06 -6.08 -35.88
N ILE A 462 -4.29 -5.73 -36.27
CA ILE A 462 -5.08 -4.71 -35.56
C ILE A 462 -5.40 -5.15 -34.13
N ALA A 463 -5.79 -6.42 -33.93
CA ALA A 463 -6.10 -6.97 -32.62
C ALA A 463 -4.89 -6.97 -31.67
N LYS A 464 -3.65 -7.04 -32.18
CA LYS A 464 -2.44 -6.88 -31.35
C LYS A 464 -2.30 -5.47 -30.78
N PHE A 465 -2.66 -4.44 -31.54
CA PHE A 465 -2.55 -3.04 -31.09
C PHE A 465 -3.64 -2.67 -30.09
N SER A 466 -4.88 -3.11 -30.34
CA SER A 466 -6.05 -2.79 -29.53
C SER A 466 -6.83 -4.06 -29.14
N PRO A 467 -6.29 -4.91 -28.24
CA PRO A 467 -6.88 -6.21 -27.93
C PRO A 467 -8.25 -6.10 -27.25
N GLN A 468 -8.43 -5.13 -26.32
CA GLN A 468 -9.66 -4.99 -25.54
C GLN A 468 -10.86 -4.54 -26.39
N PRO A 469 -10.79 -3.46 -27.20
CA PRO A 469 -11.92 -3.06 -28.06
C PRO A 469 -12.23 -4.11 -29.13
N CYS A 470 -11.21 -4.68 -29.78
CA CYS A 470 -11.41 -5.72 -30.80
C CYS A 470 -12.07 -6.98 -30.23
N ALA A 471 -11.68 -7.40 -29.02
CA ALA A 471 -12.32 -8.52 -28.33
C ALA A 471 -13.80 -8.25 -28.04
N LYS A 472 -14.16 -7.03 -27.62
CA LYS A 472 -15.56 -6.63 -27.39
C LYS A 472 -16.38 -6.66 -28.68
N VAL A 473 -15.83 -6.19 -29.80
CA VAL A 473 -16.51 -6.23 -31.11
C VAL A 473 -16.81 -7.67 -31.52
N VAL A 474 -15.81 -8.56 -31.45
CA VAL A 474 -15.99 -9.98 -31.80
C VAL A 474 -16.97 -10.67 -30.84
N LEU A 475 -16.90 -10.37 -29.55
CA LEU A 475 -17.84 -10.90 -28.56
C LEU A 475 -19.28 -10.48 -28.85
N ASN A 476 -19.51 -9.19 -29.12
CA ASN A 476 -20.85 -8.67 -29.45
C ASN A 476 -21.41 -9.32 -30.71
N LEU A 477 -20.57 -9.52 -31.73
CA LEU A 477 -20.96 -10.26 -32.94
C LEU A 477 -21.34 -11.71 -32.63
N LEU A 478 -20.56 -12.40 -31.79
CA LEU A 478 -20.89 -13.77 -31.39
C LEU A 478 -22.17 -13.84 -30.55
N LEU A 479 -22.43 -12.84 -29.71
CA LEU A 479 -23.67 -12.72 -28.94
C LEU A 479 -24.88 -12.53 -29.86
N GLU A 480 -24.81 -11.64 -30.84
CA GLU A 480 -25.88 -11.45 -31.84
C GLU A 480 -26.19 -12.78 -32.56
N LYS A 481 -25.16 -13.47 -33.05
CA LYS A 481 -25.33 -14.78 -33.72
C LYS A 481 -25.86 -15.86 -32.77
N TYR A 482 -25.51 -15.80 -31.49
CA TYR A 482 -26.04 -16.69 -30.47
C TYR A 482 -27.53 -16.43 -30.20
N GLU A 483 -27.93 -15.16 -30.09
CA GLU A 483 -29.33 -14.78 -29.93
C GLU A 483 -30.19 -15.21 -31.13
N ASP A 484 -29.66 -15.07 -32.35
CA ASP A 484 -30.29 -15.59 -33.56
C ASP A 484 -30.45 -17.12 -33.53
N TYR A 485 -29.42 -17.84 -33.07
CA TYR A 485 -29.50 -19.28 -32.87
C TYR A 485 -30.55 -19.67 -31.82
N CYS A 486 -30.65 -18.91 -30.72
CA CYS A 486 -31.63 -19.14 -29.66
C CYS A 486 -33.09 -19.07 -30.15
N LYS A 487 -33.37 -18.32 -31.24
CA LYS A 487 -34.69 -18.30 -31.88
C LYS A 487 -35.06 -19.66 -32.49
N ASN A 488 -34.10 -20.42 -33.02
CA ASN A 488 -34.32 -21.76 -33.58
C ASN A 488 -33.20 -22.75 -33.20
N THR A 489 -33.16 -23.15 -31.93
CA THR A 489 -32.14 -24.07 -31.37
C THR A 489 -32.13 -25.49 -31.96
N LYS A 490 -33.10 -25.82 -32.81
CA LYS A 490 -33.22 -27.16 -33.42
C LYS A 490 -32.49 -27.25 -34.75
N GLU A 491 -32.18 -26.13 -35.39
CA GLU A 491 -31.50 -26.06 -36.68
C GLU A 491 -30.03 -25.68 -36.49
N TYR A 492 -29.17 -26.12 -37.40
CA TYR A 492 -27.79 -25.67 -37.40
C TYR A 492 -27.71 -24.21 -37.88
N PRO A 493 -26.78 -23.41 -37.33
CA PRO A 493 -26.61 -22.03 -37.76
C PRO A 493 -26.07 -21.96 -39.19
N GLY A 494 -26.23 -20.78 -39.80
CA GLY A 494 -25.78 -20.49 -41.16
C GLY A 494 -24.26 -20.52 -41.33
N LEU A 495 -23.83 -20.39 -42.60
CA LEU A 495 -22.41 -20.36 -42.97
C LEU A 495 -21.63 -19.23 -42.29
N ASP A 496 -22.28 -18.07 -42.18
CA ASP A 496 -21.77 -16.86 -41.55
C ASP A 496 -21.33 -17.11 -40.11
N THR A 497 -22.20 -17.71 -39.31
CA THR A 497 -21.94 -18.01 -37.90
C THR A 497 -20.78 -18.99 -37.74
N ILE A 498 -20.73 -20.02 -38.59
CA ILE A 498 -19.66 -21.02 -38.60
C ILE A 498 -18.30 -20.39 -38.95
N ILE A 499 -18.27 -19.46 -39.92
CA ILE A 499 -17.04 -18.75 -40.30
C ILE A 499 -16.59 -17.80 -39.18
N PHE A 500 -17.51 -17.07 -38.54
CA PHE A 500 -17.16 -16.19 -37.42
C PHE A 500 -16.65 -16.96 -36.19
N LEU A 501 -17.22 -18.14 -35.92
CA LEU A 501 -16.68 -19.04 -34.91
C LEU A 501 -15.25 -19.47 -35.23
N LYS A 502 -14.94 -19.78 -36.50
CA LYS A 502 -13.56 -20.08 -36.92
C LYS A 502 -12.65 -18.85 -36.80
N LEU A 503 -13.12 -17.68 -37.21
CA LEU A 503 -12.38 -16.42 -37.13
C LEU A 503 -11.97 -16.10 -35.68
N ALA A 504 -12.87 -16.31 -34.71
CA ALA A 504 -12.59 -16.07 -33.30
C ALA A 504 -11.35 -16.86 -32.80
N PHE A 505 -11.18 -18.11 -33.23
CA PHE A 505 -10.03 -18.95 -32.85
C PHE A 505 -8.76 -18.68 -33.67
N LEU A 506 -8.87 -17.99 -34.81
CA LEU A 506 -7.72 -17.50 -35.56
C LEU A 506 -7.16 -16.21 -34.95
N LEU A 507 -8.03 -15.37 -34.37
CA LEU A 507 -7.64 -14.11 -33.74
C LEU A 507 -7.16 -14.28 -32.30
N PHE A 508 -7.79 -15.17 -31.54
CA PHE A 508 -7.56 -15.33 -30.10
C PHE A 508 -7.10 -16.74 -29.71
N PRO A 509 -6.24 -16.86 -28.69
CA PRO A 509 -5.75 -18.15 -28.22
C PRO A 509 -6.86 -19.02 -27.60
N SER A 510 -6.89 -20.31 -27.96
CA SER A 510 -7.87 -21.27 -27.45
C SER A 510 -7.37 -22.15 -26.29
N SER A 511 -6.11 -22.01 -25.88
CA SER A 511 -5.50 -22.83 -24.82
C SER A 511 -5.79 -22.36 -23.40
N ASP A 512 -6.06 -21.07 -23.23
CA ASP A 512 -6.13 -20.38 -21.94
C ASP A 512 -7.27 -20.92 -21.06
N PHE A 513 -7.06 -20.99 -19.74
CA PHE A 513 -8.02 -21.53 -18.78
C PHE A 513 -9.43 -20.93 -19.00
N ARG A 514 -9.49 -19.61 -19.04
CA ARG A 514 -10.68 -18.83 -19.38
C ARG A 514 -10.27 -17.66 -20.27
N HIS A 515 -10.94 -17.50 -21.41
CA HIS A 515 -10.71 -16.40 -22.33
C HIS A 515 -12.04 -15.68 -22.64
N PRO A 516 -12.10 -14.33 -22.67
CA PRO A 516 -13.35 -13.58 -22.86
C PRO A 516 -14.10 -13.90 -24.16
N VAL A 517 -13.39 -14.17 -25.26
CA VAL A 517 -13.99 -14.50 -26.58
C VAL A 517 -13.99 -15.99 -26.89
N ALA A 518 -12.82 -16.65 -26.82
CA ALA A 518 -12.67 -18.07 -27.17
C ALA A 518 -13.50 -19.03 -26.28
N THR A 519 -13.65 -18.76 -24.97
CA THR A 519 -14.46 -19.64 -24.10
C THR A 519 -15.95 -19.55 -24.47
N PRO A 520 -16.58 -18.37 -24.61
CA PRO A 520 -17.94 -18.28 -25.16
C PRO A 520 -18.11 -18.95 -26.52
N ALA A 521 -17.16 -18.76 -27.45
CA ALA A 521 -17.20 -19.42 -28.76
C ALA A 521 -17.21 -20.97 -28.63
N LEU A 522 -16.37 -21.55 -27.76
CA LEU A 522 -16.37 -22.99 -27.50
C LEU A 522 -17.69 -23.47 -26.87
N THR A 523 -18.24 -22.70 -25.93
CA THR A 523 -19.54 -23.04 -25.33
C THR A 523 -20.69 -22.95 -26.32
N PHE A 524 -20.62 -22.01 -27.27
CA PHE A 524 -21.60 -21.90 -28.35
C PHE A 524 -21.53 -23.13 -29.26
N ILE A 525 -20.32 -23.57 -29.65
CA ILE A 525 -20.14 -24.81 -30.43
C ILE A 525 -20.71 -26.02 -29.69
N ALA A 526 -20.42 -26.17 -28.40
CA ALA A 526 -20.95 -27.25 -27.58
C ALA A 526 -22.49 -27.21 -27.50
N HIS A 527 -23.08 -26.02 -27.37
CA HIS A 527 -24.52 -25.85 -27.37
C HIS A 527 -25.13 -26.26 -28.72
N ILE A 528 -24.52 -25.89 -29.84
CA ILE A 528 -24.98 -26.31 -31.18
C ILE A 528 -24.95 -27.83 -31.28
N LEU A 529 -23.83 -28.47 -30.98
CA LEU A 529 -23.65 -29.92 -31.13
C LEU A 529 -24.57 -30.77 -30.23
N SER A 530 -24.99 -30.23 -29.08
CA SER A 530 -25.88 -30.93 -28.13
C SER A 530 -27.37 -30.75 -28.41
N SER A 531 -27.79 -29.58 -28.93
CA SER A 531 -29.21 -29.22 -29.05
C SER A 531 -29.79 -29.38 -30.46
N SER A 532 -28.98 -29.15 -31.49
CA SER A 532 -29.44 -29.13 -32.88
C SER A 532 -29.70 -30.54 -33.44
N LYS A 533 -30.70 -30.65 -34.33
CA LYS A 533 -31.08 -31.93 -34.94
C LYS A 533 -30.25 -32.20 -36.19
N VAL A 534 -29.79 -33.44 -36.32
CA VAL A 534 -29.03 -33.89 -37.50
C VAL A 534 -29.97 -34.59 -38.49
N ASN A 535 -30.60 -33.82 -39.37
CA ASN A 535 -31.62 -34.30 -40.31
C ASN A 535 -31.36 -33.93 -41.78
N SER A 536 -30.32 -33.14 -42.05
CA SER A 536 -30.00 -32.60 -43.37
C SER A 536 -28.52 -32.76 -43.68
N ARG A 537 -28.17 -32.75 -44.97
CA ARG A 537 -26.76 -32.70 -45.41
C ARG A 537 -26.00 -31.52 -44.79
N SER A 538 -26.63 -30.36 -44.79
CA SER A 538 -26.16 -29.14 -44.12
C SER A 538 -25.81 -29.37 -42.65
N SER A 539 -26.73 -29.97 -41.88
CA SER A 539 -26.50 -30.25 -40.45
C SER A 539 -25.34 -31.22 -40.19
N VAL A 540 -25.17 -32.24 -41.04
CA VAL A 540 -24.05 -33.20 -40.93
C VAL A 540 -22.72 -32.53 -41.28
N ALA A 541 -22.67 -31.78 -42.39
CA ALA A 541 -21.46 -31.09 -42.82
C ALA A 541 -21.04 -29.98 -41.85
N GLY A 542 -22.00 -29.17 -41.40
CA GLY A 542 -21.79 -28.11 -40.40
C GLY A 542 -21.33 -28.67 -39.06
N GLY A 543 -21.98 -29.72 -38.55
CA GLY A 543 -21.56 -30.37 -37.30
C GLY A 543 -20.18 -31.02 -37.39
N LEU A 544 -19.85 -31.71 -38.48
CA LEU A 544 -18.49 -32.27 -38.68
C LEU A 544 -17.43 -31.16 -38.76
N TYR A 545 -17.74 -30.03 -39.39
CA TYR A 545 -16.85 -28.88 -39.44
C TYR A 545 -16.65 -28.24 -38.06
N LEU A 546 -17.73 -28.08 -37.28
CA LEU A 546 -17.65 -27.60 -35.90
C LEU A 546 -16.83 -28.55 -35.02
N CYS A 547 -16.96 -29.87 -35.18
CA CYS A 547 -16.11 -30.84 -34.50
C CYS A 547 -14.63 -30.71 -34.89
N ALA A 548 -14.34 -30.42 -36.16
CA ALA A 548 -12.98 -30.18 -36.62
C ALA A 548 -12.37 -28.90 -35.99
N ILE A 549 -13.13 -27.79 -35.96
CA ILE A 549 -12.72 -26.56 -35.25
C ILE A 549 -12.44 -26.85 -33.78
N PHE A 550 -13.34 -27.58 -33.14
CA PHE A 550 -13.24 -27.88 -31.71
C PHE A 550 -12.01 -28.75 -31.40
N LEU A 551 -11.69 -29.72 -32.25
CA LEU A 551 -10.48 -30.54 -32.12
C LEU A 551 -9.20 -29.73 -32.29
N GLU A 552 -9.16 -28.80 -33.25
CA GLU A 552 -8.04 -27.86 -33.41
C GLU A 552 -7.83 -27.02 -32.14
N CYS A 553 -8.91 -26.52 -31.53
CA CYS A 553 -8.84 -25.74 -30.30
C CYS A 553 -8.31 -26.55 -29.11
N ILE A 554 -8.58 -27.86 -29.10
CA ILE A 554 -8.24 -28.77 -28.01
C ILE A 554 -6.89 -29.45 -28.18
N GLN A 555 -6.27 -29.37 -29.36
CA GLN A 555 -4.99 -30.03 -29.64
C GLN A 555 -3.91 -29.71 -28.60
N LEU A 556 -3.83 -28.44 -28.16
CA LEU A 556 -2.89 -28.01 -27.12
C LEU A 556 -3.46 -28.15 -25.71
N SER A 557 -4.74 -27.78 -25.51
CA SER A 557 -5.34 -27.72 -24.16
C SER A 557 -5.76 -29.08 -23.61
N LYS A 558 -5.92 -30.08 -24.49
CA LYS A 558 -6.36 -31.45 -24.19
C LYS A 558 -7.58 -31.48 -23.27
N ARG A 559 -8.52 -30.55 -23.43
CA ARG A 559 -9.77 -30.54 -22.68
C ARG A 559 -10.72 -31.63 -23.18
N TYR A 560 -11.60 -32.07 -22.31
CA TYR A 560 -12.63 -33.04 -22.64
C TYR A 560 -13.94 -32.33 -23.00
N SER A 561 -14.59 -32.76 -24.09
CA SER A 561 -15.96 -32.36 -24.44
C SER A 561 -16.82 -33.59 -24.74
N PRO A 562 -17.87 -33.84 -23.96
CA PRO A 562 -18.79 -34.94 -24.23
C PRO A 562 -19.62 -34.72 -25.50
N GLU A 563 -19.90 -33.47 -25.87
CA GLU A 563 -20.75 -33.13 -27.04
C GLU A 563 -20.09 -33.55 -28.35
N VAL A 564 -18.80 -33.28 -28.52
CA VAL A 564 -18.05 -33.70 -29.72
C VAL A 564 -17.96 -35.22 -29.81
N ALA A 565 -17.69 -35.90 -28.68
CA ALA A 565 -17.66 -37.36 -28.64
C ALA A 565 -19.02 -37.95 -29.01
N ASN A 566 -20.10 -37.42 -28.45
CA ASN A 566 -21.47 -37.86 -28.73
C ASN A 566 -21.88 -37.59 -30.18
N PHE A 567 -21.47 -36.44 -30.75
CA PHE A 567 -21.75 -36.12 -32.14
C PHE A 567 -21.09 -37.10 -33.11
N LEU A 568 -19.80 -37.36 -32.94
CA LEU A 568 -19.06 -38.31 -33.78
C LEU A 568 -19.60 -39.75 -33.63
N LEU A 569 -19.93 -40.16 -32.39
CA LEU A 569 -20.61 -41.42 -32.11
C LEU A 569 -21.96 -41.52 -32.85
N GLY A 570 -22.72 -40.42 -32.84
CA GLY A 570 -24.00 -40.29 -33.52
C GLY A 570 -23.91 -40.41 -35.04
N ILE A 571 -22.90 -39.79 -35.67
CA ILE A 571 -22.65 -39.89 -37.12
C ILE A 571 -22.27 -41.33 -37.53
N ILE A 572 -21.42 -42.00 -36.74
CA ILE A 572 -21.09 -43.42 -36.95
C ILE A 572 -22.36 -44.26 -36.84
N HIS A 573 -23.20 -44.01 -35.84
CA HIS A 573 -24.46 -44.71 -35.67
C HIS A 573 -25.46 -44.48 -36.82
N MET A 574 -25.57 -43.26 -37.35
CA MET A 574 -26.43 -42.96 -38.50
C MET A 574 -26.02 -43.69 -39.78
N SER A 575 -24.77 -44.18 -39.84
CA SER A 575 -24.21 -44.91 -40.99
C SER A 575 -24.44 -46.44 -40.90
N ILE A 576 -25.03 -46.94 -39.81
CA ILE A 576 -25.31 -48.36 -39.59
C ILE A 576 -26.71 -48.73 -40.12
N PRO A 577 -26.86 -49.82 -40.89
CA PRO A 577 -28.17 -50.31 -41.30
C PRO A 577 -28.91 -50.94 -40.11
N LYS A 578 -30.06 -50.40 -39.73
CA LYS A 578 -30.80 -50.89 -38.56
C LYS A 578 -31.74 -52.04 -38.88
N ALA A 579 -31.60 -53.13 -38.13
CA ALA A 579 -32.64 -54.14 -37.98
C ALA A 579 -33.59 -53.74 -36.82
N LYS A 580 -34.88 -54.05 -36.94
CA LYS A 580 -35.96 -53.60 -36.02
C LYS A 580 -35.78 -53.93 -34.52
N ASN A 581 -34.77 -54.73 -34.13
CA ASN A 581 -34.62 -55.31 -32.79
C ASN A 581 -33.31 -54.95 -32.04
N GLN A 582 -32.50 -53.99 -32.51
CA GLN A 582 -31.30 -53.55 -31.78
C GLN A 582 -31.55 -52.20 -31.08
N ILE A 583 -31.45 -52.19 -29.74
CA ILE A 583 -31.54 -50.98 -28.92
C ILE A 583 -30.13 -50.63 -28.45
N ILE A 584 -29.52 -49.64 -29.09
CA ILE A 584 -28.26 -49.04 -28.64
C ILE A 584 -28.62 -47.81 -27.80
N LYS A 585 -28.03 -47.69 -26.61
CA LYS A 585 -28.20 -46.50 -25.78
C LYS A 585 -27.42 -45.35 -26.42
N ILE A 586 -28.15 -44.35 -26.92
CA ILE A 586 -27.57 -43.18 -27.59
C ILE A 586 -28.12 -41.93 -26.92
N VAL A 587 -27.25 -40.94 -26.80
CA VAL A 587 -27.54 -39.65 -26.19
C VAL A 587 -28.18 -38.73 -27.24
N PRO A 588 -29.24 -37.97 -26.90
CA PRO A 588 -29.75 -36.90 -27.75
C PRO A 588 -28.62 -35.95 -28.21
N PRO A 589 -28.68 -35.37 -29.42
CA PRO A 589 -29.86 -35.16 -30.27
C PRO A 589 -30.18 -36.31 -31.24
N PHE A 590 -29.34 -37.35 -31.31
CA PHE A 590 -29.56 -38.48 -32.21
C PHE A 590 -30.68 -39.40 -31.71
N LYS A 591 -31.53 -39.84 -32.64
CA LYS A 591 -32.63 -40.76 -32.33
C LYS A 591 -32.22 -42.21 -32.55
N VAL A 592 -32.70 -43.10 -31.70
CA VAL A 592 -32.47 -44.55 -31.83
C VAL A 592 -33.26 -45.11 -33.03
N VAL A 593 -34.49 -44.63 -33.25
CA VAL A 593 -35.43 -45.11 -34.28
C VAL A 593 -35.99 -43.94 -35.09
N GLY A 594 -36.10 -44.09 -36.41
CA GLY A 594 -36.71 -43.11 -37.33
C GLY A 594 -35.93 -42.92 -38.64
N PRO A 595 -36.47 -42.18 -39.62
CA PRO A 595 -35.79 -41.91 -40.90
C PRO A 595 -34.51 -41.09 -40.74
N GLU A 596 -34.48 -40.16 -39.77
CA GLU A 596 -33.29 -39.40 -39.36
C GLU A 596 -32.17 -40.30 -38.83
N SER A 597 -32.53 -41.51 -38.38
CA SER A 597 -31.62 -42.40 -37.67
C SER A 597 -30.83 -43.34 -38.60
N ASP A 598 -31.32 -43.51 -39.84
CA ASP A 598 -30.67 -44.26 -40.93
C ASP A 598 -30.21 -43.30 -42.05
N PHE A 599 -30.19 -41.99 -41.79
CA PHE A 599 -30.05 -40.94 -42.80
C PHE A 599 -28.75 -41.02 -43.62
N LEU A 600 -27.66 -41.51 -43.02
CA LEU A 600 -26.37 -41.72 -43.70
C LEU A 600 -26.17 -43.16 -44.19
N CYS A 601 -27.07 -44.07 -43.83
CA CYS A 601 -27.01 -45.48 -44.22
C CYS A 601 -27.49 -45.64 -45.67
N ASN A 602 -26.55 -45.68 -46.61
CA ASN A 602 -26.89 -45.87 -48.01
C ASN A 602 -26.91 -47.37 -48.36
N LYS A 603 -28.04 -47.85 -48.89
CA LYS A 603 -28.24 -49.27 -49.24
C LYS A 603 -27.59 -49.65 -50.58
N ASP A 604 -27.35 -48.67 -51.45
CA ASP A 604 -26.87 -48.84 -52.82
C ASP A 604 -25.42 -48.36 -53.02
N ILE A 605 -24.48 -48.85 -52.19
CA ILE A 605 -23.07 -48.47 -52.35
C ILE A 605 -22.41 -49.38 -53.40
N ASN A 606 -22.12 -48.80 -54.57
CA ASN A 606 -21.18 -49.41 -55.53
C ASN A 606 -19.74 -49.24 -55.02
N LYS A 607 -18.96 -50.33 -55.02
CA LYS A 607 -17.52 -50.38 -54.63
C LYS A 607 -16.60 -49.40 -55.37
N LYS A 608 -17.11 -48.68 -56.38
CA LYS A 608 -16.38 -47.70 -57.21
C LYS A 608 -16.44 -46.26 -56.69
N THR A 609 -17.31 -45.95 -55.74
CA THR A 609 -17.48 -44.57 -55.23
C THR A 609 -16.43 -44.32 -54.16
N GLU A 610 -15.50 -43.39 -54.40
CA GLU A 610 -14.44 -43.06 -53.45
C GLU A 610 -14.84 -41.91 -52.50
N SER A 611 -14.16 -41.80 -51.37
CA SER A 611 -14.31 -40.68 -50.44
C SER A 611 -13.65 -39.43 -51.00
N ARG A 612 -14.32 -38.29 -50.92
CA ARG A 612 -13.75 -36.96 -51.26
C ARG A 612 -13.62 -36.10 -50.01
N THR A 613 -12.81 -35.05 -50.09
CA THR A 613 -12.80 -33.99 -49.05
C THR A 613 -14.12 -33.23 -49.08
N LEU A 614 -14.69 -32.95 -47.90
CA LEU A 614 -15.91 -32.16 -47.79
C LEU A 614 -15.62 -30.71 -48.16
N LYS A 615 -16.54 -30.09 -48.90
CA LYS A 615 -16.42 -28.70 -49.37
C LYS A 615 -17.36 -27.77 -48.62
N LEU A 616 -17.10 -26.47 -48.67
CA LEU A 616 -17.98 -25.45 -48.09
C LEU A 616 -19.38 -25.47 -48.71
N SER A 617 -19.48 -25.82 -50.00
CA SER A 617 -20.74 -26.05 -50.71
C SER A 617 -21.62 -27.13 -50.06
N ASP A 618 -21.03 -28.07 -49.31
CA ASP A 618 -21.75 -29.17 -48.67
C ASP A 618 -22.56 -28.71 -47.46
N ILE A 619 -22.26 -27.54 -46.90
CA ILE A 619 -23.03 -26.93 -45.81
C ILE A 619 -24.30 -26.25 -46.35
N MET A 620 -24.28 -25.75 -47.59
CA MET A 620 -25.41 -25.03 -48.20
C MET A 620 -26.35 -25.92 -49.03
N THR A 621 -25.97 -27.18 -49.26
CA THR A 621 -26.75 -28.13 -50.08
C THR A 621 -27.56 -29.07 -49.20
N HIS A 622 -28.79 -29.38 -49.63
CA HIS A 622 -29.68 -30.30 -48.90
C HIS A 622 -29.74 -31.71 -49.52
N ASP A 623 -29.36 -31.86 -50.80
CA ASP A 623 -29.44 -33.13 -51.53
C ASP A 623 -28.39 -34.15 -51.08
N ILE A 624 -28.83 -35.39 -50.84
CA ILE A 624 -27.99 -36.47 -50.32
C ILE A 624 -27.44 -37.30 -51.48
N ASN A 625 -26.11 -37.31 -51.61
CA ASN A 625 -25.41 -38.16 -52.56
C ASN A 625 -24.73 -39.33 -51.82
N PRO A 626 -24.64 -40.53 -52.42
CA PRO A 626 -23.91 -41.65 -51.83
C PRO A 626 -22.44 -41.33 -51.56
N GLU A 627 -21.83 -40.52 -52.43
CA GLU A 627 -20.48 -39.97 -52.25
C GLU A 627 -20.35 -39.12 -50.96
N PHE A 628 -21.37 -38.33 -50.62
CA PHE A 628 -21.37 -37.52 -49.40
C PHE A 628 -21.45 -38.38 -48.15
N CYS A 629 -22.31 -39.41 -48.13
CA CYS A 629 -22.42 -40.33 -46.98
C CYS A 629 -21.08 -41.02 -46.68
N ILE A 630 -20.41 -41.51 -47.72
CA ILE A 630 -19.08 -42.13 -47.64
C ILE A 630 -18.04 -41.14 -47.13
N SER A 631 -18.07 -39.90 -47.64
CA SER A 631 -17.14 -38.84 -47.25
C SER A 631 -17.36 -38.38 -45.80
N ALA A 632 -18.61 -38.16 -45.38
CA ALA A 632 -18.98 -37.80 -44.01
C ALA A 632 -18.55 -38.88 -43.00
N LEU A 633 -18.75 -40.16 -43.34
CA LEU A 633 -18.26 -41.28 -42.51
C LEU A 633 -16.73 -41.29 -42.44
N SER A 634 -16.04 -41.08 -43.56
CA SER A 634 -14.57 -41.07 -43.58
C SER A 634 -13.98 -39.94 -42.72
N VAL A 635 -14.60 -38.75 -42.75
CA VAL A 635 -14.23 -37.61 -41.90
C VAL A 635 -14.57 -37.88 -40.45
N ALA A 636 -15.72 -38.46 -40.14
CA ALA A 636 -16.05 -38.84 -38.77
C ALA A 636 -15.02 -39.83 -38.20
N ILE A 637 -14.59 -40.83 -38.98
CA ILE A 637 -13.57 -41.80 -38.58
C ILE A 637 -12.21 -41.12 -38.36
N SER A 638 -11.78 -40.22 -39.26
CA SER A 638 -10.52 -39.50 -39.06
C SER A 638 -10.56 -38.61 -37.81
N LEU A 639 -11.62 -37.82 -37.62
CA LEU A 639 -11.79 -36.97 -36.45
C LEU A 639 -11.83 -37.81 -35.16
N THR A 640 -12.49 -38.97 -35.16
CA THR A 640 -12.45 -39.87 -34.00
C THR A 640 -11.07 -40.47 -33.76
N SER A 641 -10.28 -40.74 -34.81
CA SER A 641 -8.89 -41.20 -34.68
C SER A 641 -8.02 -40.13 -34.03
N ASP A 642 -8.15 -38.87 -34.46
CA ASP A 642 -7.39 -37.75 -33.91
C ASP A 642 -7.79 -37.47 -32.46
N LEU A 643 -9.08 -37.57 -32.17
CA LEU A 643 -9.63 -37.43 -30.82
C LEU A 643 -9.11 -38.54 -29.89
N VAL A 644 -8.95 -39.79 -30.36
CA VAL A 644 -8.29 -40.87 -29.60
C VAL A 644 -6.83 -40.51 -29.28
N ASP A 645 -6.10 -39.93 -30.22
CA ASP A 645 -4.69 -39.56 -30.00
C ASP A 645 -4.58 -38.44 -28.95
N ILE A 646 -5.40 -37.39 -29.06
CA ILE A 646 -5.44 -36.26 -28.11
C ILE A 646 -5.84 -36.73 -26.70
N TRP A 647 -6.93 -37.50 -26.59
CA TRP A 647 -7.44 -37.90 -25.28
C TRP A 647 -6.73 -39.09 -24.68
N SER A 648 -5.75 -39.71 -25.36
CA SER A 648 -5.02 -40.89 -24.88
C SER A 648 -4.28 -40.71 -23.54
N GLU A 649 -4.06 -39.46 -23.12
CA GLU A 649 -3.41 -39.05 -21.86
C GLU A 649 -4.37 -38.96 -20.67
N HIS A 650 -5.69 -38.87 -20.89
CA HIS A 650 -6.64 -38.74 -19.79
C HIS A 650 -6.72 -40.00 -18.90
N ALA A 651 -7.23 -39.85 -17.68
CA ALA A 651 -7.46 -40.99 -16.81
C ALA A 651 -8.66 -41.85 -17.26
N SER A 652 -9.65 -41.23 -17.94
CA SER A 652 -10.94 -41.84 -18.31
C SER A 652 -11.05 -42.24 -19.79
N CYS A 653 -9.92 -42.42 -20.49
CA CYS A 653 -9.92 -42.75 -21.92
C CYS A 653 -10.71 -44.01 -22.24
N HIS A 654 -10.57 -45.03 -21.40
CA HIS A 654 -11.25 -46.30 -21.56
C HIS A 654 -12.77 -46.09 -21.57
N GLU A 655 -13.32 -45.38 -20.57
CA GLU A 655 -14.76 -45.14 -20.42
C GLU A 655 -15.34 -44.35 -21.60
N ILE A 656 -14.58 -43.40 -22.15
CA ILE A 656 -15.01 -42.58 -23.29
C ILE A 656 -15.14 -43.43 -24.56
N PHE A 657 -14.14 -44.25 -24.88
CA PHE A 657 -14.09 -44.97 -26.17
C PHE A 657 -14.74 -46.34 -26.20
N VAL A 658 -15.07 -46.93 -25.04
CA VAL A 658 -15.77 -48.22 -24.95
C VAL A 658 -17.08 -48.22 -25.74
N SER A 659 -17.79 -47.08 -25.79
CA SER A 659 -19.06 -46.95 -26.52
C SER A 659 -18.93 -47.02 -28.04
N PHE A 660 -17.74 -46.73 -28.60
CA PHE A 660 -17.50 -46.72 -30.05
C PHE A 660 -17.26 -48.13 -30.61
N ALA A 661 -16.63 -49.02 -29.83
CA ALA A 661 -16.30 -50.38 -30.25
C ALA A 661 -17.51 -51.18 -30.81
N PRO A 662 -18.67 -51.29 -30.12
CA PRO A 662 -19.81 -52.05 -30.63
C PRO A 662 -20.42 -51.46 -31.90
N LEU A 663 -20.36 -50.13 -32.09
CA LEU A 663 -20.87 -49.46 -33.29
C LEU A 663 -20.00 -49.74 -34.51
N LEU A 664 -18.67 -49.73 -34.32
CA LEU A 664 -17.73 -50.03 -35.40
C LEU A 664 -17.80 -51.49 -35.87
N ASP A 665 -18.23 -52.42 -35.02
CA ASP A 665 -18.46 -53.82 -35.38
C ASP A 665 -19.73 -54.03 -36.20
N GLN A 666 -20.72 -53.16 -36.07
CA GLN A 666 -22.00 -53.24 -36.78
C GLN A 666 -21.96 -52.56 -38.17
N LEU A 667 -20.90 -51.82 -38.49
CA LEU A 667 -20.74 -51.20 -39.80
C LEU A 667 -20.61 -52.26 -40.92
N PRO A 668 -21.34 -52.14 -42.04
CA PRO A 668 -21.27 -53.09 -43.15
C PRO A 668 -19.99 -52.88 -43.96
N CYS A 669 -18.85 -53.40 -43.48
CA CYS A 669 -17.54 -53.30 -44.15
C CYS A 669 -17.55 -53.86 -45.59
N SER A 670 -18.49 -54.74 -45.94
CA SER A 670 -18.65 -55.28 -47.30
C SER A 670 -19.05 -54.23 -48.35
N ASN A 671 -19.73 -53.17 -47.90
CA ASN A 671 -20.35 -52.18 -48.78
C ASN A 671 -19.42 -50.99 -49.02
N TYR A 672 -18.44 -50.76 -48.14
CA TYR A 672 -17.53 -49.62 -48.23
C TYR A 672 -16.27 -49.88 -49.09
N PRO A 673 -15.66 -48.81 -49.64
CA PRO A 673 -14.36 -48.88 -50.29
C PRO A 673 -13.26 -49.43 -49.38
N LYS A 674 -12.21 -50.01 -50.00
CA LYS A 674 -11.06 -50.60 -49.27
C LYS A 674 -10.31 -49.58 -48.39
N SER A 675 -10.28 -48.31 -48.78
CA SER A 675 -9.65 -47.22 -48.03
C SER A 675 -10.31 -47.03 -46.67
N ILE A 676 -11.63 -46.85 -46.64
CA ILE A 676 -12.41 -46.64 -45.42
C ILE A 676 -12.34 -47.86 -44.51
N ASN A 677 -12.41 -49.07 -45.08
CA ASN A 677 -12.26 -50.30 -44.30
C ASN A 677 -10.91 -50.40 -43.58
N ARG A 678 -9.83 -49.86 -44.17
CA ARG A 678 -8.54 -49.76 -43.47
C ARG A 678 -8.64 -48.77 -42.31
N SER A 679 -9.16 -47.57 -42.54
CA SER A 679 -9.34 -46.54 -41.50
C SER A 679 -10.20 -47.02 -40.32
N ILE A 680 -11.30 -47.76 -40.60
CA ILE A 680 -12.14 -48.37 -39.55
C ILE A 680 -11.33 -49.38 -38.74
N ASN A 681 -10.59 -50.27 -39.40
CA ASN A 681 -9.80 -51.29 -38.72
C ASN A 681 -8.64 -50.70 -37.91
N ASP A 682 -8.01 -49.63 -38.41
CA ASP A 682 -6.94 -48.93 -37.71
C ASP A 682 -7.49 -48.21 -36.47
N LEU A 683 -8.67 -47.60 -36.59
CA LEU A 683 -9.36 -47.00 -35.45
C LEU A 683 -9.80 -48.04 -34.41
N LYS A 684 -10.29 -49.21 -34.83
CA LYS A 684 -10.58 -50.33 -33.90
C LYS A 684 -9.34 -50.74 -33.11
N LYS A 685 -8.18 -50.86 -33.77
CA LYS A 685 -6.91 -51.20 -33.11
C LYS A 685 -6.48 -50.10 -32.12
N LYS A 686 -6.64 -48.83 -32.49
CA LYS A 686 -6.35 -47.69 -31.59
C LYS A 686 -7.24 -47.70 -30.35
N ILE A 687 -8.54 -47.94 -30.49
CA ILE A 687 -9.46 -48.03 -29.35
C ILE A 687 -9.09 -49.22 -28.44
N GLN A 688 -8.74 -50.37 -29.03
CA GLN A 688 -8.31 -51.54 -28.27
C GLN A 688 -7.02 -51.30 -27.48
N SER A 689 -6.04 -50.57 -28.04
CA SER A 689 -4.79 -50.27 -27.31
C SER A 689 -5.06 -49.37 -26.10
N VAL A 690 -5.91 -48.34 -26.26
CA VAL A 690 -6.28 -47.42 -25.18
C VAL A 690 -7.11 -48.11 -24.10
N SER A 691 -7.96 -49.08 -24.47
CA SER A 691 -8.81 -49.84 -23.55
C SER A 691 -8.05 -50.66 -22.49
N THR A 692 -6.74 -50.86 -22.65
CA THR A 692 -5.90 -51.61 -21.70
C THR A 692 -5.46 -50.78 -20.49
N LYS A 693 -5.51 -49.44 -20.59
CA LYS A 693 -5.06 -48.50 -19.54
C LYS A 693 -6.17 -48.27 -18.49
N LYS A 694 -6.43 -49.23 -17.62
CA LYS A 694 -7.38 -49.06 -16.50
C LYS A 694 -6.68 -48.48 -15.27
N ASN A 695 -6.91 -47.21 -14.99
CA ASN A 695 -6.38 -46.55 -13.80
C ASN A 695 -7.46 -46.47 -12.70
N PRO A 696 -7.25 -47.06 -11.50
CA PRO A 696 -8.18 -46.85 -10.40
C PRO A 696 -8.10 -45.40 -9.91
N ILE A 697 -9.25 -44.81 -9.57
CA ILE A 697 -9.33 -43.46 -8.97
C ILE A 697 -8.64 -43.52 -7.61
N LYS A 698 -7.64 -42.65 -7.39
CA LYS A 698 -7.00 -42.45 -6.10
C LYS A 698 -7.40 -41.08 -5.56
N GLU A 699 -7.89 -41.01 -4.34
CA GLU A 699 -8.11 -39.73 -3.68
C GLU A 699 -6.76 -39.01 -3.47
N PRO A 700 -6.65 -37.71 -3.76
CA PRO A 700 -5.44 -36.97 -3.48
C PRO A 700 -5.19 -36.98 -1.96
N PRO A 701 -3.93 -37.14 -1.50
CA PRO A 701 -3.62 -37.05 -0.09
C PRO A 701 -3.97 -35.64 0.42
N LYS A 702 -4.71 -35.54 1.53
CA LYS A 702 -5.01 -34.25 2.16
C LYS A 702 -3.70 -33.60 2.59
N LYS A 703 -3.46 -32.35 2.17
CA LYS A 703 -2.33 -31.56 2.66
C LYS A 703 -2.50 -31.39 4.19
N MET A 704 -1.48 -31.75 4.96
CA MET A 704 -1.50 -31.53 6.41
C MET A 704 -1.26 -30.04 6.67
N GLU A 705 -2.24 -29.35 7.27
CA GLU A 705 -2.08 -27.96 7.67
C GLU A 705 -1.03 -27.85 8.77
N MET A 706 -0.08 -26.92 8.61
CA MET A 706 0.88 -26.61 9.67
C MET A 706 0.18 -25.95 10.86
N LEU A 707 0.65 -26.22 12.07
CA LEU A 707 0.16 -25.55 13.27
C LEU A 707 0.37 -24.04 13.12
N LYS A 708 -0.65 -23.25 13.50
CA LYS A 708 -0.53 -21.78 13.51
C LYS A 708 0.61 -21.36 14.44
N LEU A 709 1.62 -20.70 13.89
CA LEU A 709 2.70 -20.09 14.64
C LEU A 709 2.21 -18.74 15.15
N TYR A 710 2.30 -18.51 16.47
CA TYR A 710 1.96 -17.22 17.07
C TYR A 710 3.23 -16.49 17.46
N GLU A 711 3.26 -15.19 17.21
CA GLU A 711 4.36 -14.33 17.65
C GLU A 711 4.31 -14.12 19.17
N PRO A 712 5.44 -14.31 19.88
CA PRO A 712 5.49 -14.04 21.31
C PRO A 712 5.42 -12.53 21.55
N LYS A 713 4.51 -12.11 22.44
CA LYS A 713 4.42 -10.71 22.90
C LYS A 713 5.57 -10.37 23.85
N VAL A 714 6.75 -10.08 23.28
CA VAL A 714 7.95 -9.63 24.00
C VAL A 714 7.88 -8.11 24.19
N VAL A 715 8.32 -7.63 25.35
CA VAL A 715 8.54 -6.20 25.60
C VAL A 715 10.04 -6.02 25.65
N GLU A 716 10.60 -5.22 24.73
CA GLU A 716 12.06 -5.08 24.54
C GLU A 716 12.75 -4.59 25.83
N ASP A 717 12.27 -3.47 26.39
CA ASP A 717 12.81 -2.87 27.61
C ASP A 717 12.03 -3.32 28.87
N TYR A 718 12.03 -4.62 29.16
CA TYR A 718 11.34 -5.14 30.35
C TYR A 718 12.07 -4.77 31.66
N ASP A 719 11.52 -3.82 32.42
CA ASP A 719 11.92 -3.55 33.81
C ASP A 719 11.04 -4.32 34.84
N PRO A 720 11.61 -5.24 35.63
CA PRO A 720 10.90 -5.95 36.71
C PRO A 720 10.36 -5.06 37.83
N PHE A 721 10.90 -3.84 38.01
CA PHE A 721 10.47 -2.91 39.05
C PHE A 721 9.27 -2.05 38.61
N GLN A 722 9.07 -1.89 37.31
CA GLN A 722 7.88 -1.28 36.77
C GLN A 722 6.74 -2.30 36.74
N LYS A 723 5.63 -1.96 37.40
CA LYS A 723 4.43 -2.80 37.34
C LYS A 723 3.84 -2.65 35.95
N LYS A 724 3.79 -3.76 35.19
CA LYS A 724 2.92 -3.88 34.02
C LYS A 724 1.50 -3.57 34.45
N ARG A 725 0.98 -2.44 34.02
CA ARG A 725 -0.40 -2.06 34.18
C ARG A 725 -0.94 -1.86 32.77
N SER A 726 -1.96 -2.62 32.42
CA SER A 726 -2.65 -2.51 31.14
C SER A 726 -3.87 -1.60 31.29
N GLY A 727 -4.09 -0.72 30.31
CA GLY A 727 -5.25 0.17 30.22
C GLY A 727 -4.90 1.62 29.94
N ASN A 728 -5.94 2.46 29.82
CA ASN A 728 -5.82 3.89 29.53
C ASN A 728 -4.94 4.63 30.54
N LYS A 729 -4.24 5.66 30.07
CA LYS A 729 -3.36 6.53 30.87
C LYS A 729 -4.01 7.01 32.16
N GLU A 730 -5.28 7.44 32.10
CA GLU A 730 -6.03 7.88 33.28
C GLU A 730 -6.19 6.79 34.34
N LYS A 731 -6.48 5.55 33.93
CA LYS A 731 -6.58 4.42 34.85
C LYS A 731 -5.24 4.11 35.51
N LEU A 732 -4.15 4.20 34.74
CA LEU A 732 -2.79 4.00 35.23
C LEU A 732 -2.41 5.05 36.28
N GLU A 733 -2.77 6.31 36.04
CA GLU A 733 -2.55 7.41 36.96
C GLU A 733 -3.41 7.26 38.22
N ASN A 734 -4.70 6.93 38.07
CA ASN A 734 -5.60 6.66 39.20
C ASN A 734 -5.08 5.52 40.08
N ASP A 735 -4.64 4.41 39.51
CA ASP A 735 -4.03 3.31 40.27
C ASP A 735 -2.72 3.72 40.96
N LYS A 736 -1.99 4.69 40.39
CA LYS A 736 -0.77 5.25 41.00
C LYS A 736 -1.15 6.11 42.21
N PHE A 737 -2.17 6.95 42.07
CA PHE A 737 -2.70 7.78 43.15
C PHE A 737 -3.29 6.94 44.29
N ILE A 738 -4.11 5.93 43.98
CA ILE A 738 -4.68 5.02 44.99
C ILE A 738 -3.56 4.33 45.79
N HIS A 739 -2.50 3.88 45.11
CA HIS A 739 -1.37 3.26 45.79
C HIS A 739 -0.61 4.27 46.68
N LYS A 740 -0.40 5.49 46.20
CA LYS A 740 0.25 6.57 46.98
C LYS A 740 -0.58 6.91 48.22
N ILE A 741 -1.88 7.11 48.07
CA ILE A 741 -2.83 7.37 49.17
C ILE A 741 -2.76 6.25 50.21
N LYS A 742 -2.84 4.98 49.79
CA LYS A 742 -2.77 3.84 50.71
C LYS A 742 -1.44 3.78 51.47
N ARG A 743 -0.31 4.10 50.80
CA ARG A 743 1.01 4.13 51.43
C ARG A 743 1.13 5.24 52.47
N GLU A 744 0.77 6.46 52.10
CA GLU A 744 0.85 7.62 52.99
C GLU A 744 -0.13 7.50 54.16
N MET A 745 -1.37 7.07 53.92
CA MET A 745 -2.37 6.82 54.97
C MET A 745 -1.89 5.76 55.97
N LYS A 746 -1.24 4.69 55.51
CA LYS A 746 -0.65 3.67 56.38
C LYS A 746 0.52 4.21 57.21
N GLY A 747 1.35 5.08 56.61
CA GLY A 747 2.42 5.80 57.30
C GLY A 747 1.87 6.70 58.41
N ALA A 748 0.98 7.62 58.05
CA ALA A 748 0.36 8.56 58.99
C ALA A 748 -0.34 7.85 60.16
N LYS A 749 -1.15 6.81 59.86
CA LYS A 749 -1.83 6.02 60.90
C LYS A 749 -0.84 5.33 61.85
N LYS A 750 0.29 4.84 61.32
CA LYS A 750 1.34 4.20 62.13
C LYS A 750 2.00 5.21 63.06
N ASP A 751 2.28 6.42 62.58
CA ASP A 751 2.91 7.48 63.37
C ASP A 751 1.96 7.99 64.47
N ILE A 752 0.69 8.26 64.15
CA ILE A 752 -0.34 8.65 65.14
C ILE A 752 -0.46 7.60 66.25
N ARG A 753 -0.50 6.31 65.90
CA ARG A 753 -0.55 5.22 66.90
C ARG A 753 0.68 5.17 67.79
N ALA A 754 1.86 5.43 67.22
CA ALA A 754 3.10 5.44 67.98
C ALA A 754 3.19 6.67 68.90
N ASP A 755 2.70 7.82 68.46
CA ASP A 755 2.61 9.05 69.25
C ASP A 755 1.61 8.90 70.39
N SER A 756 0.43 8.31 70.12
CA SER A 756 -0.56 8.02 71.16
C SER A 756 -0.03 7.04 72.20
N ALA A 757 0.72 6.01 71.77
CA ALA A 757 1.35 5.05 72.69
C ALA A 757 2.45 5.71 73.53
N PHE A 758 3.23 6.62 72.95
CA PHE A 758 4.25 7.37 73.67
C PHE A 758 3.62 8.28 74.73
N LEU A 759 2.56 9.03 74.39
CA LEU A 759 1.81 9.84 75.34
C LEU A 759 1.18 9.01 76.45
N ALA A 760 0.59 7.87 76.12
CA ALA A 760 0.01 6.97 77.11
C ALA A 760 1.08 6.49 78.11
N LYS A 761 2.27 6.12 77.64
CA LYS A 761 3.40 5.73 78.49
C LYS A 761 3.85 6.88 79.39
N GLN A 762 3.92 8.10 78.85
CA GLN A 762 4.32 9.27 79.62
C GLN A 762 3.29 9.63 80.70
N LYS A 763 1.99 9.61 80.36
CA LYS A 763 0.88 9.82 81.31
C LYS A 763 0.89 8.77 82.42
N ALA A 764 1.10 7.49 82.07
CA ALA A 764 1.17 6.42 83.05
C ALA A 764 2.40 6.57 83.98
N LYS A 765 3.55 6.97 83.43
CA LYS A 765 4.76 7.26 84.23
C LYS A 765 4.51 8.42 85.21
N GLU A 766 3.89 9.50 84.74
CA GLU A 766 3.54 10.67 85.57
C GLU A 766 2.54 10.30 86.68
N LEU A 767 1.52 9.49 86.36
CA LEU A 767 0.55 9.00 87.34
C LEU A 767 1.23 8.15 88.42
N ARG A 768 2.05 7.18 88.02
CA ARG A 768 2.81 6.34 88.95
C ARG A 768 3.71 7.15 89.88
N GLN A 769 4.42 8.15 89.34
CA GLN A 769 5.26 9.03 90.14
C GLN A 769 4.45 9.85 91.14
N ARG A 770 3.29 10.39 90.73
CA ARG A 770 2.39 11.12 91.64
C ARG A 770 1.84 10.23 92.76
N ASP A 771 1.50 8.98 92.44
CA ASP A 771 1.00 8.03 93.43
C ASP A 771 2.10 7.57 94.40
N GLU A 772 3.31 7.29 93.91
CA GLU A 772 4.49 6.98 94.74
C GLU A 772 4.83 8.15 95.68
N GLU A 773 4.82 9.39 95.18
CA GLU A 773 5.07 10.58 95.99
C GLU A 773 3.97 10.81 97.04
N ARG A 774 2.70 10.61 96.66
CA ARG A 774 1.56 10.69 97.59
C ARG A 774 1.68 9.65 98.70
N GLN A 775 1.98 8.39 98.36
CA GLN A 775 2.15 7.31 99.33
C GLN A 775 3.31 7.61 100.28
N ARG A 776 4.46 8.07 99.75
CA ARG A 776 5.61 8.47 100.56
C ARG A 776 5.25 9.59 101.54
N LYS A 777 4.64 10.68 101.05
CA LYS A 777 4.19 11.81 101.90
C LYS A 777 3.20 11.36 102.97
N THR A 778 2.24 10.52 102.59
CA THR A 778 1.24 9.97 103.53
C THR A 778 1.93 9.16 104.63
N LYS A 779 2.89 8.29 104.26
CA LYS A 779 3.68 7.50 105.21
C LYS A 779 4.55 8.37 106.12
N GLU A 780 5.18 9.42 105.59
CA GLU A 780 5.94 10.40 106.38
C GLU A 780 5.04 11.15 107.38
N ILE A 781 3.85 11.59 106.97
CA ILE A 781 2.86 12.24 107.84
C ILE A 781 2.37 11.27 108.92
N LEU A 782 2.01 10.03 108.56
CA LEU A 782 1.54 9.01 109.52
C LEU A 782 2.65 8.64 110.52
N SER A 783 3.89 8.52 110.05
CA SER A 783 5.06 8.32 110.92
C SER A 783 5.25 9.50 111.87
N GLY A 784 5.09 10.73 111.39
CA GLY A 784 5.12 11.94 112.22
C GLY A 784 4.02 11.95 113.29
N LEU A 785 2.80 11.56 112.92
CA LEU A 785 1.67 11.44 113.85
C LEU A 785 1.91 10.35 114.91
N GLY A 786 2.48 9.21 114.50
CA GLY A 786 2.86 8.13 115.42
C GLY A 786 3.92 8.57 116.44
N ASN A 787 4.89 9.40 116.02
CA ASN A 787 5.85 9.99 116.95
C ASN A 787 5.16 10.91 117.98
N GLN A 788 4.20 11.74 117.55
CA GLN A 788 3.42 12.59 118.46
C GLN A 788 2.60 11.77 119.46
N GLU A 789 1.97 10.68 119.02
CA GLU A 789 1.25 9.77 119.92
C GLU A 789 2.21 9.11 120.92
N GLY A 790 3.40 8.70 120.47
CA GLY A 790 4.46 8.19 121.33
C GLY A 790 4.86 9.19 122.42
N ASP A 791 5.05 10.46 122.06
CA ASP A 791 5.36 11.53 123.02
C ASP A 791 4.18 11.81 123.97
N TYR A 792 2.94 11.78 123.48
CA TYR A 792 1.74 11.88 124.31
C TYR A 792 1.63 10.73 125.32
N ARG A 793 1.87 9.48 124.89
CA ARG A 793 1.87 8.30 125.78
C ARG A 793 2.97 8.40 126.85
N LYS A 794 4.16 8.92 126.52
CA LYS A 794 5.21 9.22 127.52
C LYS A 794 4.71 10.22 128.56
N ILE A 795 4.05 11.30 128.11
CA ILE A 795 3.45 12.31 129.02
C ILE A 795 2.39 11.66 129.91
N VAL A 796 1.47 10.87 129.36
CA VAL A 796 0.42 10.17 130.14
C VAL A 796 1.02 9.19 131.16
N ASN A 797 2.02 8.39 130.77
CA ASN A 797 2.69 7.46 131.67
C ASN A 797 3.46 8.19 132.78
N SER A 798 4.10 9.33 132.47
CA SER A 798 4.75 10.18 133.48
C SER A 798 3.74 10.73 134.50
N LYS A 799 2.52 11.08 134.06
CA LYS A 799 1.43 11.49 134.95
C LYS A 799 0.91 10.34 135.80
N LYS A 800 0.78 9.13 135.25
CA LYS A 800 0.40 7.92 136.01
C LYS A 800 1.42 7.51 137.08
N LYS A 801 2.72 7.66 136.82
CA LYS A 801 3.78 7.39 137.82
C LYS A 801 3.85 8.43 138.95
N ARG A 802 3.24 9.61 138.78
CA ARG A 802 3.19 10.67 139.81
C ARG A 802 1.94 10.59 140.70
N ARG A 803 1.03 9.66 140.43
CA ARG A 803 -0.04 9.22 141.34
C ARG A 803 0.38 7.90 141.96
#